data_AF-A0A2V1CKT0-F1
#
_entry.id   AF-A0A2V1CKT0-F1
#
_cell.length_a   1.000
_cell.length_b   1.000
_cell.length_c   1.000
_cell.angle_alpha   90.00
_cell.angle_beta   90.00
_cell.angle_gamma   90.00
#
_symmetry.space_group_name_H-M   'P 1'
#
loop_
_entity.id
_entity.type
_entity.pdbx_description
1 polymer ?
#
loop_
_entity_poly.entity_id
_entity_poly.type
_entity_poly.pdbx_seq_one_letter_code
_entity_poly.pdbx_strand_id
1 'polypeptide(L)'
;MDPADSNPKISWAPLSTAQRESNALRPPLLSNSKVEYNFRSPKLLSNGRLLIEPTFPTTGPINRALAIAQNSEIPFIYQQPGETTAEEDMSMGYTRLISAQPIDVGHEGDSSFTAMFLNEKALQERGRAHQLMEEVKKDLLRRGTGVHADESALERLLAGNRTPKYRFYKLGATINPQQTSIQSAKVNKAILNNSNPVAEVIHKLAQAAVEILESVVLPELLDMLKRHADKNVPFVFGHINYSAINGLSLKITLGEVGGLHLDGRDDPASWTVLMSLSNSPDGYWPGRTLITSLRVYAVMAKVTALIFKGIHPHISLGPTAIGNSPRAPYVPSVPVSSLDPNLYIYSRLMIVNYAKESIKDNSPALIRTRTPKILRTPCLEIFNAPDALPFALLAFGTLRNQHEWHAMKDACNDARRALNSPSTVLRSAEEIGKRWRWKENRQIQTPRTERIQAVLDANTHTAENALMDMEYQKYKDQCVASRSQDWFPGGKKGGEVEWVTEPGSSFSHMDPNEATDVPGAPTTKASILRKFGAKPYQCRHCDMRFKEMVKLRKQWQDTHTDFEPDDVSPSLDPSHIASKVVVKRAPKGQKRKYSELDVEDNDIDFENDEEYVDPIDALQYRSSVYSENDESESGSDESVEAVESEESDDESGSWNSDQSDESDESQGDEDSGESEEEDDDDVELI
;
A
#
# COMPACT_ATOMS: atom_id res chain seq x y z
N MET A 1 24.39 33.24 41.42
CA MET A 1 23.53 33.54 40.27
C MET A 1 24.34 33.17 39.04
N ASP A 2 23.94 32.12 38.33
CA ASP A 2 24.17 31.92 36.90
C ASP A 2 23.36 30.70 36.43
N PRO A 3 23.22 30.42 35.11
CA PRO A 3 21.92 29.99 34.59
C PRO A 3 21.89 28.57 34.00
N ALA A 4 20.65 28.18 33.66
CA ALA A 4 20.23 27.17 32.69
C ALA A 4 21.29 26.27 32.02
N ASP A 5 21.15 24.97 32.26
CA ASP A 5 21.33 23.95 31.22
C ASP A 5 19.98 23.21 31.04
N SER A 6 19.59 22.90 29.81
CA SER A 6 18.21 22.56 29.44
C SER A 6 18.11 21.35 28.52
N ASN A 7 18.00 20.16 29.10
CA ASN A 7 17.83 18.91 28.35
C ASN A 7 16.75 18.00 28.99
N PRO A 8 15.49 18.04 28.52
CA PRO A 8 14.39 17.28 29.12
C PRO A 8 14.46 15.80 28.70
N LYS A 9 15.07 14.96 29.53
CA LYS A 9 14.95 13.49 29.44
C LYS A 9 13.47 13.10 29.50
N ILE A 10 12.93 12.55 28.41
CA ILE A 10 11.56 12.02 28.36
C ILE A 10 11.47 10.81 29.28
N SER A 11 10.80 10.96 30.42
CA SER A 11 10.52 9.86 31.35
C SER A 11 9.21 9.17 31.00
N TRP A 12 9.26 7.84 30.83
CA TRP A 12 8.07 7.01 30.63
C TRP A 12 7.30 6.83 31.95
N ALA A 13 6.60 7.89 32.38
CA ALA A 13 5.67 7.80 33.49
C ALA A 13 4.42 7.00 33.07
N PRO A 14 4.08 5.88 33.74
CA PRO A 14 2.84 5.15 33.45
C PRO A 14 1.62 6.02 33.81
N LEU A 15 0.64 6.09 32.89
CA LEU A 15 -0.57 6.88 33.07
C LEU A 15 -1.29 6.55 34.38
N SER A 16 -1.55 7.57 35.20
CA SER A 16 -2.12 7.37 36.53
C SER A 16 -3.57 6.91 36.46
N THR A 17 -3.97 6.08 37.44
CA THR A 17 -5.21 5.31 37.43
C THR A 17 -6.50 6.17 37.41
N ALA A 18 -6.39 7.47 37.67
CA ALA A 18 -7.51 8.39 37.90
C ALA A 18 -8.21 8.91 36.63
N GLN A 19 -7.65 8.73 35.43
CA GLN A 19 -8.29 9.19 34.17
C GLN A 19 -9.19 8.13 33.50
N ARG A 20 -9.47 6.99 34.16
CA ARG A 20 -10.29 5.91 33.59
C ARG A 20 -11.81 6.14 33.62
N GLU A 21 -12.29 7.23 34.22
CA GLU A 21 -13.72 7.40 34.55
C GLU A 21 -14.33 8.69 33.97
N SER A 22 -14.26 8.86 32.65
CA SER A 22 -15.31 9.58 31.90
C SER A 22 -15.42 9.05 30.46
N ASN A 23 -16.65 8.87 29.97
CA ASN A 23 -17.04 8.42 28.62
C ASN A 23 -16.44 7.10 28.07
N ALA A 24 -15.63 6.38 28.85
CA ALA A 24 -15.19 5.03 28.53
C ALA A 24 -16.32 4.00 28.75
N LEU A 25 -17.24 3.90 27.79
CA LEU A 25 -18.11 2.72 27.64
C LEU A 25 -17.22 1.49 27.45
N ARG A 26 -17.05 0.70 28.52
CA ARG A 26 -16.35 -0.59 28.43
C ARG A 26 -17.14 -1.48 27.46
N PRO A 27 -16.52 -2.03 26.39
CA PRO A 27 -17.21 -2.99 25.55
C PRO A 27 -17.61 -4.20 26.42
N PRO A 28 -18.87 -4.64 26.40
CA PRO A 28 -19.28 -5.84 27.12
C PRO A 28 -18.51 -7.05 26.57
N LEU A 29 -17.92 -7.85 27.46
CA LEU A 29 -17.12 -9.01 27.08
C LEU A 29 -17.99 -10.02 26.31
N LEU A 30 -17.59 -10.31 25.06
CA LEU A 30 -18.38 -11.07 24.11
C LEU A 30 -18.35 -12.57 24.45
N SER A 31 -19.46 -13.12 24.95
CA SER A 31 -19.57 -14.55 25.31
C SER A 31 -20.87 -15.24 24.88
N ASN A 32 -21.67 -14.63 24.00
CA ASN A 32 -23.00 -15.14 23.62
C ASN A 32 -23.37 -14.91 22.14
N SER A 33 -22.42 -15.07 21.20
CA SER A 33 -22.81 -15.32 19.81
C SER A 33 -23.49 -16.69 19.73
N LYS A 34 -24.70 -16.76 19.15
CA LYS A 34 -25.36 -18.03 18.82
C LYS A 34 -24.74 -18.74 17.61
N VAL A 35 -23.85 -18.06 16.90
CA VAL A 35 -23.32 -18.46 15.60
C VAL A 35 -21.80 -18.54 15.71
N GLU A 36 -21.25 -19.70 15.35
CA GLU A 36 -19.81 -19.88 15.21
C GLU A 36 -19.36 -19.41 13.82
N TYR A 37 -18.54 -18.37 13.81
CA TYR A 37 -17.81 -17.88 12.63
C TYR A 37 -16.37 -18.39 12.67
N ASN A 38 -15.62 -18.19 11.58
CA ASN A 38 -14.18 -18.45 11.42
C ASN A 38 -13.27 -17.99 12.58
N PHE A 39 -13.72 -17.04 13.42
CA PHE A 39 -12.95 -16.53 14.55
C PHE A 39 -13.84 -16.38 15.78
N ARG A 40 -13.22 -16.53 16.96
CA ARG A 40 -13.81 -16.19 18.24
C ARG A 40 -13.99 -14.68 18.36
N SER A 41 -14.96 -14.26 19.17
CA SER A 41 -15.16 -12.85 19.49
C SER A 41 -13.93 -12.26 20.21
N PRO A 42 -13.56 -10.99 19.95
CA PRO A 42 -12.37 -10.36 20.54
C PRO A 42 -12.28 -10.47 22.07
N LYS A 43 -11.16 -11.02 22.56
CA LYS A 43 -10.79 -11.11 23.98
C LYS A 43 -9.86 -9.95 24.34
N LEU A 44 -10.22 -9.13 25.33
CA LEU A 44 -9.32 -8.11 25.87
C LEU A 44 -8.25 -8.74 26.76
N LEU A 45 -6.98 -8.54 26.42
CA LEU A 45 -5.83 -8.98 27.20
C LEU A 45 -5.44 -7.95 28.28
N SER A 46 -4.66 -8.38 29.28
CA SER A 46 -4.18 -7.54 30.39
C SER A 46 -3.30 -6.37 29.94
N ASN A 47 -2.62 -6.50 28.80
CA ASN A 47 -1.83 -5.45 28.15
C ASN A 47 -2.68 -4.47 27.29
N GLY A 48 -4.00 -4.57 27.31
CA GLY A 48 -4.93 -3.70 26.59
C GLY A 48 -5.18 -4.04 25.12
N ARG A 49 -4.47 -5.04 24.57
CA ARG A 49 -4.62 -5.53 23.20
C ARG A 49 -5.85 -6.44 23.08
N LEU A 50 -6.47 -6.48 21.90
CA LEU A 50 -7.53 -7.44 21.58
C LEU A 50 -6.92 -8.66 20.89
N LEU A 51 -7.16 -9.86 21.43
CA LEU A 51 -6.84 -11.12 20.78
C LEU A 51 -8.07 -11.67 20.06
N ILE A 52 -7.91 -12.07 18.80
CA ILE A 52 -8.93 -12.75 18.01
C ILE A 52 -8.37 -14.13 17.63
N GLU A 53 -8.92 -15.19 18.21
CA GLU A 53 -8.49 -16.56 17.94
C GLU A 53 -9.24 -17.17 16.73
N PRO A 54 -8.58 -17.95 15.86
CA PRO A 54 -9.26 -18.73 14.83
C PRO A 54 -10.08 -19.89 15.45
N THR A 55 -11.18 -20.25 14.80
CA THR A 55 -11.96 -21.48 15.09
C THR A 55 -11.76 -22.56 14.04
N PHE A 56 -11.39 -22.19 12.82
CA PHE A 56 -11.07 -23.13 11.74
C PHE A 56 -9.76 -23.90 12.03
N PRO A 57 -9.64 -25.16 11.57
CA PRO A 57 -8.43 -25.93 11.76
C PRO A 57 -7.26 -25.35 10.96
N THR A 58 -6.11 -25.17 11.61
CA THR A 58 -4.85 -24.74 10.98
C THR A 58 -4.25 -25.79 10.04
N THR A 59 -4.70 -27.04 10.14
CA THR A 59 -4.28 -28.15 9.26
C THR A 59 -5.48 -29.04 8.90
N GLY A 60 -5.62 -29.37 7.62
CA GLY A 60 -6.75 -30.11 7.07
C GLY A 60 -7.58 -29.29 6.08
N PRO A 61 -8.65 -29.86 5.49
CA PRO A 61 -9.55 -29.13 4.61
C PRO A 61 -10.49 -28.25 5.44
N ILE A 62 -10.20 -26.95 5.51
CA ILE A 62 -11.23 -25.95 5.85
C ILE A 62 -12.40 -26.15 4.86
N ASN A 63 -13.64 -26.19 5.33
CA ASN A 63 -14.81 -26.08 4.46
C ASN A 63 -14.80 -24.68 3.84
N ARG A 64 -14.19 -24.59 2.64
CA ARG A 64 -13.91 -23.30 1.97
C ARG A 64 -15.18 -22.55 1.60
N ALA A 65 -16.25 -23.25 1.23
CA ALA A 65 -17.52 -22.61 0.94
C ALA A 65 -18.14 -22.00 2.22
N LEU A 66 -18.12 -22.72 3.34
CA LEU A 66 -18.60 -22.21 4.62
C LEU A 66 -17.75 -21.02 5.10
N ALA A 67 -16.43 -21.12 5.04
CA ALA A 67 -15.54 -20.03 5.43
C ALA A 67 -15.78 -18.77 4.58
N ILE A 68 -15.99 -18.93 3.26
CA ILE A 68 -16.35 -17.83 2.35
C ILE A 68 -17.73 -17.27 2.69
N ALA A 69 -18.75 -18.10 2.94
CA ALA A 69 -20.09 -17.64 3.30
C ALA A 69 -20.09 -16.84 4.62
N GLN A 70 -19.43 -17.38 5.66
CA GLN A 70 -19.21 -16.70 6.95
C GLN A 70 -18.50 -15.35 6.81
N ASN A 71 -17.52 -15.24 5.90
CA ASN A 71 -16.81 -13.99 5.61
C ASN A 71 -17.60 -13.04 4.71
N SER A 72 -18.64 -13.51 4.02
CA SER A 72 -19.47 -12.75 3.07
C SER A 72 -20.79 -12.27 3.68
N GLU A 73 -21.21 -12.85 4.80
CA GLU A 73 -22.41 -12.46 5.52
C GLU A 73 -22.22 -11.18 6.34
N ILE A 74 -22.91 -10.10 5.98
CA ILE A 74 -22.87 -8.81 6.69
C ILE A 74 -24.29 -8.38 7.07
N PRO A 75 -24.57 -8.07 8.35
CA PRO A 75 -25.89 -7.60 8.74
C PRO A 75 -26.29 -6.25 8.11
N PHE A 76 -27.56 -6.14 7.66
CA PHE A 76 -28.15 -4.95 7.02
C PHE A 76 -27.98 -3.67 7.83
N ILE A 77 -27.87 -3.77 9.16
CA ILE A 77 -27.69 -2.65 10.08
C ILE A 77 -26.49 -1.76 9.69
N TYR A 78 -25.43 -2.34 9.14
CA TYR A 78 -24.21 -1.61 8.80
C TYR A 78 -24.34 -0.74 7.55
N GLN A 79 -25.36 -0.98 6.70
CA GLN A 79 -25.74 -0.08 5.62
C GLN A 79 -26.42 1.20 6.12
N GLN A 80 -26.98 1.18 7.34
CA GLN A 80 -27.73 2.33 7.87
C GLN A 80 -26.76 3.48 8.25
N PRO A 81 -27.10 4.74 7.93
CA PRO A 81 -26.31 5.89 8.34
C PRO A 81 -26.54 6.21 9.82
N GLY A 82 -25.44 6.48 10.53
CA GLY A 82 -25.41 6.75 11.96
C GLY A 82 -24.76 5.64 12.77
N GLU A 83 -24.60 5.92 14.07
CA GLU A 83 -23.97 5.02 15.02
C GLU A 83 -24.79 3.73 15.26
N THR A 84 -24.09 2.64 15.58
CA THR A 84 -24.68 1.43 16.18
C THR A 84 -24.37 1.38 17.68
N THR A 85 -25.27 0.78 18.47
CA THR A 85 -25.06 0.60 19.92
C THR A 85 -24.21 -0.63 20.21
N ALA A 86 -23.72 -0.76 21.45
CA ALA A 86 -22.94 -1.93 21.87
C ALA A 86 -23.80 -3.21 21.89
N GLU A 87 -25.10 -3.09 22.16
CA GLU A 87 -26.08 -4.17 22.15
C GLU A 87 -26.39 -4.61 20.71
N GLU A 88 -26.51 -3.65 19.79
CA GLU A 88 -26.65 -3.92 18.35
C GLU A 88 -25.41 -4.66 17.82
N ASP A 89 -24.20 -4.12 18.01
CA ASP A 89 -22.95 -4.74 17.57
C ASP A 89 -22.75 -6.14 18.19
N MET A 90 -23.07 -6.32 19.48
CA MET A 90 -23.06 -7.63 20.15
C MET A 90 -24.05 -8.61 19.49
N SER A 91 -25.30 -8.19 19.27
CA SER A 91 -26.34 -9.04 18.67
C SER A 91 -25.98 -9.50 17.25
N MET A 92 -25.20 -8.69 16.55
CA MET A 92 -24.73 -8.92 15.18
C MET A 92 -23.39 -9.67 15.11
N GLY A 93 -22.79 -10.01 16.26
CA GLY A 93 -21.51 -10.67 16.34
C GLY A 93 -20.41 -9.85 15.64
N TYR A 94 -20.35 -8.55 15.92
CA TYR A 94 -19.37 -7.60 15.40
C TYR A 94 -18.74 -6.77 16.53
N THR A 95 -17.62 -6.11 16.27
CA THR A 95 -16.96 -5.22 17.24
C THR A 95 -16.44 -3.94 16.59
N ARG A 96 -16.85 -2.80 17.13
CA ARG A 96 -16.30 -1.49 16.77
C ARG A 96 -14.85 -1.36 17.25
N LEU A 97 -13.98 -0.88 16.38
CA LEU A 97 -12.60 -0.58 16.75
C LEU A 97 -12.51 0.70 17.59
N ILE A 98 -11.92 0.57 18.78
CA ILE A 98 -11.52 1.68 19.64
C ILE A 98 -10.20 2.24 19.09
N SER A 99 -10.06 3.58 19.11
CA SER A 99 -8.85 4.25 18.63
C SER A 99 -7.61 3.87 19.44
N ALA A 100 -6.48 3.69 18.75
CA ALA A 100 -5.19 3.27 19.28
C ALA A 100 -5.18 1.90 20.00
N GLN A 101 -6.24 1.09 19.89
CA GLN A 101 -6.26 -0.27 20.42
C GLN A 101 -5.67 -1.27 19.41
N PRO A 102 -4.58 -2.00 19.75
CA PRO A 102 -4.03 -3.03 18.87
C PRO A 102 -4.90 -4.29 18.84
N ILE A 103 -4.96 -4.94 17.68
CA ILE A 103 -5.55 -6.27 17.48
C ILE A 103 -4.47 -7.25 17.04
N ASP A 104 -4.38 -8.38 17.74
CA ASP A 104 -3.59 -9.54 17.37
C ASP A 104 -4.53 -10.68 16.92
N VAL A 105 -4.11 -11.44 15.91
CA VAL A 105 -4.84 -12.62 15.41
C VAL A 105 -3.94 -13.85 15.47
N GLY A 106 -4.47 -14.94 16.02
CA GLY A 106 -3.73 -16.18 16.33
C GLY A 106 -4.09 -16.67 17.74
N HIS A 107 -3.21 -17.43 18.38
CA HIS A 107 -3.40 -17.91 19.75
C HIS A 107 -2.61 -17.08 20.77
N GLU A 108 -2.97 -17.18 22.05
CA GLU A 108 -2.27 -16.42 23.10
C GLU A 108 -0.82 -16.90 23.25
N GLY A 109 0.13 -16.01 22.93
CA GLY A 109 1.56 -16.34 22.83
C GLY A 109 2.05 -16.72 21.41
N ASP A 110 1.13 -16.96 20.47
CA ASP A 110 1.42 -17.28 19.06
C ASP A 110 0.41 -16.55 18.14
N SER A 111 0.46 -15.21 18.18
CA SER A 111 -0.46 -14.32 17.45
C SER A 111 0.29 -13.14 16.82
N SER A 112 -0.23 -12.64 15.71
CA SER A 112 0.41 -11.57 14.92
C SER A 112 -0.40 -10.26 14.97
N PHE A 113 0.30 -9.13 15.18
CA PHE A 113 -0.31 -7.80 15.11
C PHE A 113 -0.93 -7.58 13.72
N THR A 114 -2.25 -7.47 13.68
CA THR A 114 -3.04 -7.58 12.46
C THR A 114 -3.78 -6.29 12.11
N ALA A 115 -4.28 -5.53 13.09
CA ALA A 115 -4.94 -4.26 12.83
C ALA A 115 -4.93 -3.26 14.00
N MET A 116 -5.09 -1.97 13.67
CA MET A 116 -5.36 -0.87 14.61
C MET A 116 -6.11 0.25 13.89
N PHE A 117 -7.09 0.87 14.55
CA PHE A 117 -7.75 2.10 14.09
C PHE A 117 -7.17 3.33 14.80
N LEU A 118 -7.02 4.44 14.08
CA LEU A 118 -6.66 5.75 14.60
C LEU A 118 -7.74 6.77 14.21
N ASN A 119 -8.43 7.30 15.21
CA ASN A 119 -9.32 8.46 15.07
C ASN A 119 -8.54 9.78 14.97
N GLU A 120 -9.27 10.89 14.83
CA GLU A 120 -8.68 12.20 14.57
C GLU A 120 -7.77 12.65 15.73
N LYS A 121 -8.18 12.38 16.98
CA LYS A 121 -7.38 12.67 18.18
C LYS A 121 -6.05 11.91 18.16
N ALA A 122 -6.08 10.61 17.93
CA ALA A 122 -4.88 9.78 17.91
C ALA A 122 -3.93 10.13 16.76
N LEU A 123 -4.43 10.72 15.68
CA LEU A 123 -3.60 11.29 14.61
C LEU A 123 -3.06 12.68 14.98
N GLN A 124 -3.86 13.57 15.59
CA GLN A 124 -3.36 14.86 16.10
C GLN A 124 -2.24 14.69 17.13
N GLU A 125 -2.35 13.69 18.01
CA GLU A 125 -1.29 13.29 18.96
C GLU A 125 0.00 12.80 18.28
N ARG A 126 -0.05 12.45 16.99
CA ARG A 126 1.11 12.08 16.15
C ARG A 126 1.69 13.25 15.35
N GLY A 127 1.13 14.45 15.48
CA GLY A 127 1.68 15.71 14.97
C GLY A 127 1.86 15.73 13.44
N ARG A 128 3.07 15.41 12.98
CA ARG A 128 3.50 15.53 11.58
C ARG A 128 2.68 14.66 10.62
N ALA A 129 2.37 13.42 10.99
CA ALA A 129 1.53 12.54 10.17
C ALA A 129 0.14 13.16 9.89
N HIS A 130 -0.47 13.79 10.89
CA HIS A 130 -1.74 14.49 10.76
C HIS A 130 -1.61 15.78 9.92
N GLN A 131 -0.53 16.54 10.07
CA GLN A 131 -0.25 17.72 9.24
C GLN A 131 -0.14 17.34 7.75
N LEU A 132 0.66 16.31 7.45
CA LEU A 132 0.80 15.76 6.09
C LEU A 132 -0.53 15.27 5.51
N MET A 133 -1.37 14.60 6.32
CA MET A 133 -2.72 14.19 5.91
C MET A 133 -3.65 15.40 5.64
N GLU A 134 -3.63 16.45 6.46
CA GLU A 134 -4.43 17.66 6.27
C GLU A 134 -3.96 18.55 5.10
N GLU A 135 -2.66 18.55 4.78
CA GLU A 135 -2.14 19.14 3.55
C GLU A 135 -2.63 18.37 2.32
N VAL A 136 -2.36 17.07 2.25
CA VAL A 136 -2.75 16.25 1.09
C VAL A 136 -4.27 16.22 0.89
N LYS A 137 -5.06 16.27 1.97
CA LYS A 137 -6.52 16.45 1.92
C LYS A 137 -6.91 17.74 1.18
N LYS A 138 -6.19 18.86 1.37
CA LYS A 138 -6.41 20.11 0.63
C LYS A 138 -5.95 19.97 -0.82
N ASP A 139 -4.76 19.44 -1.04
CA ASP A 139 -4.15 19.28 -2.37
C ASP A 139 -5.02 18.41 -3.31
N LEU A 140 -5.52 17.28 -2.81
CA LEU A 140 -6.37 16.34 -3.57
C LEU A 140 -7.81 16.79 -3.75
N LEU A 141 -8.33 17.72 -2.94
CA LEU A 141 -9.73 18.18 -2.98
C LEU A 141 -9.90 19.62 -3.49
N ARG A 142 -8.80 20.33 -3.80
CA ARG A 142 -8.84 21.69 -4.34
C ARG A 142 -9.63 21.71 -5.64
N ARG A 143 -10.62 22.62 -5.75
CA ARG A 143 -11.42 22.82 -6.96
C ARG A 143 -10.57 23.26 -8.14
N GLY A 144 -10.97 22.85 -9.34
CA GLY A 144 -10.48 23.40 -10.60
C GLY A 144 -10.94 24.85 -10.84
N THR A 145 -10.64 25.37 -12.02
CA THR A 145 -10.99 26.73 -12.44
C THR A 145 -11.87 26.72 -13.69
N GLY A 146 -12.58 27.84 -13.93
CA GLY A 146 -13.45 27.99 -15.10
C GLY A 146 -14.54 26.92 -15.16
N VAL A 147 -14.67 26.24 -16.30
CA VAL A 147 -15.68 25.20 -16.54
C VAL A 147 -15.47 23.91 -15.73
N HIS A 148 -14.39 23.83 -14.92
CA HIS A 148 -14.06 22.68 -14.06
C HIS A 148 -14.07 23.04 -12.57
N ALA A 149 -14.79 24.09 -12.17
CA ALA A 149 -14.89 24.52 -10.78
C ALA A 149 -15.50 23.47 -9.83
N ASP A 150 -16.28 22.51 -10.33
CA ASP A 150 -16.90 21.42 -9.55
C ASP A 150 -16.11 20.10 -9.55
N GLU A 151 -14.94 20.07 -10.21
CA GLU A 151 -14.01 18.93 -10.23
C GLU A 151 -12.78 19.21 -9.36
N SER A 152 -12.10 18.17 -8.85
CA SER A 152 -10.80 18.33 -8.20
C SER A 152 -9.71 18.61 -9.25
N ALA A 153 -8.96 19.70 -9.09
CA ALA A 153 -7.89 20.06 -10.01
C ALA A 153 -6.85 18.93 -10.17
N LEU A 154 -6.47 18.30 -9.05
CA LEU A 154 -5.49 17.21 -9.04
C LEU A 154 -6.10 15.91 -9.57
N GLU A 155 -7.37 15.59 -9.29
CA GLU A 155 -8.03 14.43 -9.88
C GLU A 155 -8.11 14.54 -11.41
N ARG A 156 -8.36 15.73 -11.96
CA ARG A 156 -8.38 15.93 -13.41
C ARG A 156 -7.04 15.64 -14.06
N LEU A 157 -5.92 16.01 -13.43
CA LEU A 157 -4.60 15.60 -13.89
C LEU A 157 -4.49 14.06 -13.89
N LEU A 158 -4.87 13.40 -12.78
CA LEU A 158 -4.87 11.93 -12.68
C LEU A 158 -5.74 11.24 -13.76
N ALA A 159 -6.89 11.80 -14.09
CA ALA A 159 -7.78 11.35 -15.17
C ALA A 159 -7.34 11.76 -16.59
N GLY A 160 -6.33 12.63 -16.73
CA GLY A 160 -5.81 13.09 -18.01
C GLY A 160 -6.68 14.14 -18.70
N ASN A 161 -7.31 15.01 -17.90
CA ASN A 161 -8.28 16.03 -18.29
C ASN A 161 -9.56 15.49 -18.97
N ARG A 162 -9.76 14.17 -18.96
CA ARG A 162 -10.97 13.46 -19.42
C ARG A 162 -11.90 13.17 -18.23
N THR A 163 -13.20 12.99 -18.48
CA THR A 163 -14.13 12.48 -17.47
C THR A 163 -13.79 11.01 -17.14
N PRO A 164 -13.53 10.65 -15.86
CA PRO A 164 -13.08 9.31 -15.49
C PRO A 164 -14.23 8.27 -15.50
N LYS A 165 -14.05 7.17 -16.25
CA LYS A 165 -14.93 5.97 -16.24
C LYS A 165 -14.92 5.26 -14.87
N TYR A 166 -13.78 5.27 -14.19
CA TYR A 166 -13.58 4.78 -12.82
C TYR A 166 -12.71 5.78 -12.05
N ARG A 167 -13.00 6.00 -10.77
CA ARG A 167 -12.32 7.04 -9.96
C ARG A 167 -11.27 6.48 -8.99
N PHE A 168 -10.49 5.49 -9.46
CA PHE A 168 -9.29 5.00 -8.77
C PHE A 168 -8.04 5.27 -9.59
N TYR A 169 -6.96 5.68 -8.93
CA TYR A 169 -5.71 6.06 -9.56
C TYR A 169 -4.55 5.35 -8.85
N LYS A 170 -3.84 4.49 -9.59
CA LYS A 170 -2.63 3.80 -9.10
C LYS A 170 -1.45 4.76 -9.27
N LEU A 171 -0.63 4.94 -8.25
CA LEU A 171 0.54 5.83 -8.27
C LEU A 171 1.83 5.07 -7.96
N GLY A 172 2.91 5.50 -8.60
CA GLY A 172 4.22 4.87 -8.52
C GLY A 172 4.32 3.58 -9.34
N ALA A 173 4.72 2.48 -8.71
CA ALA A 173 4.92 1.18 -9.35
C ALA A 173 3.66 0.28 -9.34
N THR A 174 3.58 -0.67 -10.27
CA THR A 174 2.58 -1.74 -10.26
C THR A 174 3.15 -3.02 -10.89
N ILE A 175 2.54 -4.17 -10.64
CA ILE A 175 2.97 -5.45 -11.21
C ILE A 175 1.98 -5.92 -12.28
N ASN A 176 2.47 -6.57 -13.34
CA ASN A 176 1.60 -7.16 -14.35
C ASN A 176 0.74 -8.31 -13.77
N PRO A 177 -0.42 -8.66 -14.37
CA PRO A 177 -1.31 -9.69 -13.84
C PRO A 177 -0.64 -11.05 -13.60
N GLN A 178 0.38 -11.40 -14.39
CA GLN A 178 1.14 -12.64 -14.30
C GLN A 178 2.29 -12.62 -13.26
N GLN A 179 2.48 -11.50 -12.54
CA GLN A 179 3.55 -11.31 -11.54
C GLN A 179 4.99 -11.54 -12.03
N THR A 180 5.23 -11.37 -13.33
CA THR A 180 6.53 -11.59 -13.99
C THR A 180 7.29 -10.30 -14.30
N SER A 181 6.74 -9.13 -13.97
CA SER A 181 7.42 -7.84 -14.11
C SER A 181 6.75 -6.72 -13.33
N ILE A 182 7.57 -5.91 -12.67
CA ILE A 182 7.20 -4.57 -12.21
C ILE A 182 7.32 -3.60 -13.38
N GLN A 183 6.33 -2.72 -13.48
CA GLN A 183 6.20 -1.61 -14.42
C GLN A 183 5.67 -0.39 -13.65
N SER A 184 5.59 0.77 -14.29
CA SER A 184 4.91 1.92 -13.69
C SER A 184 3.38 1.74 -13.67
N ALA A 185 2.70 2.57 -12.89
CA ALA A 185 1.31 2.90 -13.16
C ALA A 185 1.11 3.49 -14.58
N LYS A 186 -0.15 3.53 -15.05
CA LYS A 186 -0.52 4.15 -16.34
C LYS A 186 -0.38 5.68 -16.22
N VAL A 187 0.17 6.30 -17.26
CA VAL A 187 0.44 7.75 -17.31
C VAL A 187 -0.30 8.38 -18.47
N ASN A 188 -0.64 9.67 -18.34
CA ASN A 188 -1.22 10.49 -19.39
C ASN A 188 -0.40 11.79 -19.58
N LYS A 189 -0.62 12.48 -20.71
CA LYS A 189 0.09 13.73 -21.09
C LYS A 189 -0.09 14.86 -20.08
N ALA A 190 -1.25 14.99 -19.43
CA ALA A 190 -1.50 16.05 -18.46
C ALA A 190 -0.59 15.95 -17.23
N ILE A 191 -0.32 14.74 -16.73
CA ILE A 191 0.56 14.57 -15.55
C ILE A 191 2.05 14.64 -15.93
N LEU A 192 2.43 14.23 -17.14
CA LEU A 192 3.80 14.46 -17.64
C LEU A 192 4.14 15.96 -17.62
N ASN A 193 3.18 16.79 -18.02
CA ASN A 193 3.32 18.26 -18.04
C ASN A 193 3.13 18.92 -16.66
N ASN A 194 2.67 18.17 -15.63
CA ASN A 194 2.34 18.66 -14.29
C ASN A 194 2.83 17.69 -13.21
N SER A 195 4.10 17.29 -13.28
CA SER A 195 4.67 16.24 -12.42
C SER A 195 4.74 16.64 -10.94
N ASN A 196 5.09 17.89 -10.65
CA ASN A 196 5.51 18.30 -9.30
C ASN A 196 4.39 18.21 -8.24
N PRO A 197 3.14 18.66 -8.48
CA PRO A 197 2.05 18.50 -7.51
C PRO A 197 1.72 17.03 -7.19
N VAL A 198 1.88 16.14 -8.18
CA VAL A 198 1.68 14.70 -7.98
C VAL A 198 2.87 14.07 -7.23
N ALA A 199 4.10 14.55 -7.48
CA ALA A 199 5.29 14.16 -6.72
C ALA A 199 5.14 14.48 -5.23
N GLU A 200 4.73 15.72 -4.93
CA GLU A 200 4.58 16.24 -3.58
C GLU A 200 3.52 15.46 -2.79
N VAL A 201 2.34 15.24 -3.39
CA VAL A 201 1.29 14.42 -2.76
C VAL A 201 1.72 12.98 -2.53
N ILE A 202 2.40 12.33 -3.48
CA ILE A 202 2.94 10.97 -3.27
C ILE A 202 3.95 10.96 -2.11
N HIS A 203 4.83 11.96 -2.03
CA HIS A 203 5.84 12.05 -0.98
C HIS A 203 5.22 12.25 0.41
N LYS A 204 4.29 13.20 0.56
CA LYS A 204 3.56 13.44 1.81
C LYS A 204 2.77 12.21 2.27
N LEU A 205 2.12 11.50 1.35
CA LEU A 205 1.39 10.25 1.65
C LEU A 205 2.30 9.10 2.06
N ALA A 206 3.48 8.98 1.45
CA ALA A 206 4.48 7.98 1.86
C ALA A 206 5.02 8.30 3.27
N GLN A 207 5.36 9.56 3.55
CA GLN A 207 5.80 9.99 4.88
C GLN A 207 4.73 9.75 5.95
N ALA A 208 3.47 10.18 5.72
CA ALA A 208 2.39 9.97 6.66
C ALA A 208 2.14 8.48 6.96
N ALA A 209 2.19 7.61 5.94
CA ALA A 209 2.02 6.17 6.14
C ALA A 209 3.19 5.53 6.91
N VAL A 210 4.43 5.99 6.70
CA VAL A 210 5.59 5.52 7.48
C VAL A 210 5.48 5.98 8.94
N GLU A 211 5.23 7.26 9.20
CA GLU A 211 5.07 7.78 10.57
C GLU A 211 3.89 7.14 11.33
N ILE A 212 2.79 6.82 10.62
CA ILE A 212 1.69 6.04 11.19
C ILE A 212 2.16 4.63 11.59
N LEU A 213 2.90 3.91 10.74
CA LEU A 213 3.39 2.57 11.06
C LEU A 213 4.42 2.58 12.19
N GLU A 214 5.39 3.51 12.16
CA GLU A 214 6.42 3.66 13.18
C GLU A 214 5.86 4.08 14.56
N SER A 215 4.63 4.59 14.60
CA SER A 215 3.93 4.96 15.84
C SER A 215 2.87 3.93 16.30
N VAL A 216 2.77 2.75 15.68
CA VAL A 216 1.82 1.68 16.09
C VAL A 216 2.39 0.26 16.07
N VAL A 217 3.41 -0.02 15.26
CA VAL A 217 4.08 -1.33 15.19
C VAL A 217 5.22 -1.37 16.22
N LEU A 218 5.50 -2.55 16.79
CA LEU A 218 6.60 -2.74 17.73
C LEU A 218 7.97 -2.46 17.05
N PRO A 219 8.92 -1.75 17.70
CA PRO A 219 10.21 -1.39 17.09
C PRO A 219 11.03 -2.59 16.58
N GLU A 220 10.99 -3.71 17.28
CA GLU A 220 11.72 -4.93 16.95
C GLU A 220 11.17 -5.58 15.68
N LEU A 221 9.83 -5.58 15.54
CA LEU A 221 9.14 -6.04 14.35
C LEU A 221 9.37 -5.09 13.16
N LEU A 222 9.50 -3.78 13.41
CA LEU A 222 9.91 -2.81 12.39
C LEU A 222 11.35 -3.01 11.94
N ASP A 223 12.30 -3.31 12.84
CA ASP A 223 13.70 -3.57 12.45
C ASP A 223 13.83 -4.84 11.59
N MET A 224 13.20 -5.95 12.00
CA MET A 224 13.12 -7.18 11.20
C MET A 224 12.56 -6.91 9.79
N LEU A 225 11.50 -6.11 9.69
CA LEU A 225 10.89 -5.74 8.41
C LEU A 225 11.76 -4.76 7.59
N LYS A 226 12.52 -3.86 8.24
CA LYS A 226 13.49 -2.96 7.59
C LYS A 226 14.68 -3.73 7.04
N ARG A 227 15.30 -4.63 7.82
CA ARG A 227 16.39 -5.52 7.36
C ARG A 227 15.96 -6.38 6.17
N HIS A 228 14.76 -6.96 6.21
CA HIS A 228 14.21 -7.71 5.07
C HIS A 228 13.92 -6.82 3.85
N ALA A 229 13.56 -5.54 4.06
CA ALA A 229 13.42 -4.57 2.98
C ALA A 229 14.79 -4.20 2.38
N ASP A 230 15.82 -3.90 3.16
CA ASP A 230 17.16 -3.61 2.63
C ASP A 230 17.75 -4.81 1.87
N LYS A 231 17.53 -6.03 2.36
CA LYS A 231 17.90 -7.27 1.66
C LYS A 231 17.32 -7.37 0.25
N ASN A 232 16.10 -6.88 0.04
CA ASN A 232 15.30 -7.09 -1.18
C ASN A 232 15.03 -5.82 -2.01
N VAL A 233 15.40 -4.63 -1.52
CA VAL A 233 15.34 -3.33 -2.19
C VAL A 233 13.98 -3.07 -2.89
N PRO A 234 12.87 -3.03 -2.14
CA PRO A 234 11.52 -2.94 -2.69
C PRO A 234 11.21 -1.60 -3.36
N PHE A 235 10.17 -1.58 -4.21
CA PHE A 235 9.50 -0.34 -4.62
C PHE A 235 8.42 0.06 -3.61
N VAL A 236 8.24 1.37 -3.45
CA VAL A 236 7.05 1.98 -2.84
C VAL A 236 5.99 2.21 -3.93
N PHE A 237 4.72 2.05 -3.58
CA PHE A 237 3.57 2.39 -4.42
C PHE A 237 2.36 2.74 -3.54
N GLY A 238 1.34 3.37 -4.11
CA GLY A 238 0.11 3.73 -3.39
C GLY A 238 -1.07 3.95 -4.33
N HIS A 239 -2.29 3.82 -3.81
CA HIS A 239 -3.53 4.04 -4.58
C HIS A 239 -4.33 5.21 -3.98
N ILE A 240 -4.94 6.02 -4.86
CA ILE A 240 -5.88 7.08 -4.49
C ILE A 240 -7.25 6.74 -5.07
N ASN A 241 -8.27 6.65 -4.20
CA ASN A 241 -9.64 6.31 -4.56
C ASN A 241 -10.57 7.48 -4.21
N TYR A 242 -11.18 8.09 -5.22
CA TYR A 242 -12.24 9.08 -5.07
C TYR A 242 -13.61 8.40 -5.25
N SER A 243 -14.64 8.86 -4.56
CA SER A 243 -16.02 8.58 -4.98
C SER A 243 -16.97 9.74 -4.66
N ALA A 244 -17.95 9.95 -5.53
CA ALA A 244 -19.02 10.91 -5.29
C ALA A 244 -19.78 10.51 -4.02
N ILE A 245 -20.10 11.51 -3.18
CA ILE A 245 -20.81 11.31 -1.90
C ILE A 245 -22.29 10.98 -2.12
N ASN A 246 -22.88 11.46 -3.22
CA ASN A 246 -24.23 11.12 -3.66
C ASN A 246 -24.21 10.04 -4.76
N GLY A 247 -23.12 9.27 -4.85
CA GLY A 247 -22.90 8.30 -5.92
C GLY A 247 -23.70 7.02 -5.77
N LEU A 248 -23.85 6.30 -6.89
CA LEU A 248 -24.13 4.87 -6.87
C LEU A 248 -23.05 4.11 -6.07
N SER A 249 -23.35 2.87 -5.67
CA SER A 249 -22.54 2.10 -4.72
C SER A 249 -21.05 2.07 -5.05
N LEU A 250 -20.20 1.87 -4.02
CA LEU A 250 -18.75 1.95 -4.20
C LEU A 250 -18.23 0.97 -5.27
N LYS A 251 -18.87 -0.22 -5.40
CA LYS A 251 -18.64 -1.22 -6.45
C LYS A 251 -18.89 -0.68 -7.88
N ILE A 252 -19.82 0.26 -8.05
CA ILE A 252 -20.09 0.92 -9.34
C ILE A 252 -19.03 2.00 -9.63
N THR A 253 -18.56 2.73 -8.61
CA THR A 253 -17.55 3.80 -8.80
C THR A 253 -16.11 3.27 -8.95
N LEU A 254 -15.78 2.14 -8.29
CA LEU A 254 -14.42 1.58 -8.22
C LEU A 254 -14.27 0.16 -8.81
N GLY A 255 -15.34 -0.48 -9.30
CA GLY A 255 -15.31 -1.89 -9.73
C GLY A 255 -15.22 -2.87 -8.55
N GLU A 256 -14.59 -4.04 -8.76
CA GLU A 256 -14.48 -5.09 -7.71
C GLU A 256 -13.85 -4.58 -6.39
N VAL A 257 -12.89 -3.64 -6.47
CA VAL A 257 -12.24 -3.07 -5.28
C VAL A 257 -13.12 -2.07 -4.51
N GLY A 258 -14.34 -1.82 -5.00
CA GLY A 258 -15.42 -1.16 -4.26
C GLY A 258 -16.44 -2.11 -3.63
N GLY A 259 -16.32 -3.42 -3.86
CA GLY A 259 -17.11 -4.47 -3.22
C GLY A 259 -16.38 -5.13 -2.04
N LEU A 260 -16.92 -6.26 -1.56
CA LEU A 260 -16.21 -7.15 -0.65
C LEU A 260 -15.06 -7.82 -1.39
N HIS A 261 -13.85 -7.74 -0.84
CA HIS A 261 -12.67 -8.35 -1.44
C HIS A 261 -11.59 -8.65 -0.41
N LEU A 262 -10.52 -9.31 -0.85
CA LEU A 262 -9.25 -9.44 -0.13
C LEU A 262 -8.09 -9.07 -1.04
N ASP A 263 -6.98 -8.59 -0.50
CA ASP A 263 -5.76 -8.34 -1.27
C ASP A 263 -4.80 -9.52 -1.18
N GLY A 264 -5.23 -10.69 -1.70
CA GLY A 264 -4.48 -11.97 -1.72
C GLY A 264 -3.18 -11.99 -2.54
N ARG A 265 -2.60 -10.83 -2.85
CA ARG A 265 -1.23 -10.65 -3.38
C ARG A 265 -0.39 -9.70 -2.51
N ASP A 266 -0.94 -9.21 -1.41
CA ASP A 266 -0.19 -8.47 -0.40
C ASP A 266 0.70 -9.40 0.39
N ASP A 267 1.84 -8.87 0.83
CA ASP A 267 2.71 -9.56 1.75
C ASP A 267 2.00 -9.73 3.10
N PRO A 268 1.76 -10.96 3.57
CA PRO A 268 1.04 -11.19 4.83
C PRO A 268 1.80 -10.67 6.05
N ALA A 269 3.14 -10.56 5.97
CA ALA A 269 3.97 -9.94 7.00
C ALA A 269 3.90 -8.39 7.02
N SER A 270 3.18 -7.75 6.10
CA SER A 270 3.02 -6.28 6.04
C SER A 270 1.59 -5.83 6.36
N TRP A 271 1.34 -4.52 6.33
CA TRP A 271 0.00 -3.94 6.52
C TRP A 271 -0.38 -2.99 5.39
N THR A 272 -1.67 -2.90 5.14
CA THR A 272 -2.32 -1.77 4.45
C THR A 272 -2.53 -0.63 5.45
N VAL A 273 -2.12 0.58 5.09
CA VAL A 273 -2.50 1.84 5.75
C VAL A 273 -3.58 2.50 4.90
N LEU A 274 -4.83 2.41 5.37
CA LEU A 274 -6.01 2.99 4.74
C LEU A 274 -6.34 4.33 5.40
N MET A 275 -6.00 5.44 4.74
CA MET A 275 -6.27 6.80 5.23
C MET A 275 -7.58 7.35 4.63
N SER A 276 -8.49 7.85 5.47
CA SER A 276 -9.66 8.63 5.04
C SER A 276 -9.33 10.11 5.06
N LEU A 277 -9.17 10.70 3.88
CA LEU A 277 -9.01 12.15 3.67
C LEU A 277 -10.33 12.77 3.15
N SER A 278 -11.45 12.08 3.36
CA SER A 278 -12.77 12.45 2.84
C SER A 278 -13.24 13.81 3.35
N ASN A 279 -13.81 14.63 2.45
CA ASN A 279 -14.53 15.85 2.81
C ASN A 279 -16.02 15.66 2.56
N SER A 280 -16.74 15.26 3.60
CA SER A 280 -18.20 15.15 3.58
C SER A 280 -18.88 16.45 4.01
N PRO A 281 -20.04 16.81 3.41
CA PRO A 281 -20.90 17.86 3.96
C PRO A 281 -21.36 17.52 5.38
N ASP A 282 -21.82 18.53 6.11
CA ASP A 282 -22.42 18.32 7.42
C ASP A 282 -23.77 17.60 7.28
N GLY A 283 -24.17 16.83 8.30
CA GLY A 283 -25.32 15.93 8.20
C GLY A 283 -25.07 14.64 7.40
N TYR A 284 -23.82 14.31 7.05
CA TYR A 284 -23.45 13.00 6.51
C TYR A 284 -22.83 12.10 7.58
N TRP A 285 -23.28 10.85 7.62
CA TRP A 285 -22.51 9.77 8.23
C TRP A 285 -21.26 9.53 7.38
N PRO A 286 -20.04 9.41 7.96
CA PRO A 286 -18.80 9.28 7.18
C PRO A 286 -18.60 7.92 6.49
N GLY A 287 -19.40 6.90 6.85
CA GLY A 287 -19.21 5.54 6.39
C GLY A 287 -18.30 4.72 7.31
N ARG A 288 -18.15 3.42 7.00
CA ARG A 288 -17.44 2.45 7.84
C ARG A 288 -16.73 1.39 7.00
N THR A 289 -15.54 0.99 7.43
CA THR A 289 -14.78 -0.13 6.83
C THR A 289 -14.86 -1.34 7.75
N LEU A 290 -15.35 -2.46 7.23
CA LEU A 290 -15.48 -3.72 7.94
C LEU A 290 -14.39 -4.68 7.47
N ILE A 291 -13.66 -5.30 8.40
CA ILE A 291 -12.84 -6.49 8.14
C ILE A 291 -13.73 -7.68 8.50
N THR A 292 -14.42 -8.23 7.49
CA THR A 292 -15.58 -9.10 7.69
C THR A 292 -15.21 -10.43 8.30
N SER A 293 -14.04 -10.98 7.94
CA SER A 293 -13.55 -12.22 8.54
C SER A 293 -13.29 -12.11 10.05
N LEU A 294 -12.68 -11.01 10.49
CA LEU A 294 -12.40 -10.73 11.91
C LEU A 294 -13.62 -10.19 12.66
N ARG A 295 -14.75 -9.96 11.98
CA ARG A 295 -15.97 -9.33 12.51
C ARG A 295 -15.70 -7.99 13.22
N VAL A 296 -14.78 -7.19 12.70
CA VAL A 296 -14.50 -5.84 13.24
C VAL A 296 -14.79 -4.73 12.23
N TYR A 297 -15.07 -3.51 12.70
CA TYR A 297 -15.21 -2.34 11.83
C TYR A 297 -14.70 -1.03 12.43
N ALA A 298 -14.22 -0.14 11.57
CA ALA A 298 -13.84 1.23 11.88
C ALA A 298 -14.78 2.24 11.21
N VAL A 299 -15.02 3.38 11.85
CA VAL A 299 -15.79 4.51 11.27
C VAL A 299 -14.81 5.48 10.63
N MET A 300 -14.84 5.58 9.29
CA MET A 300 -13.76 6.22 8.50
C MET A 300 -13.97 7.72 8.32
N ALA A 301 -14.04 8.44 9.45
CA ALA A 301 -14.27 9.89 9.52
C ALA A 301 -13.18 10.75 8.86
N LYS A 302 -13.42 12.07 8.81
CA LYS A 302 -12.53 13.07 8.21
C LYS A 302 -11.16 13.02 8.93
N VAL A 303 -10.08 12.69 8.21
CA VAL A 303 -8.71 12.53 8.76
C VAL A 303 -8.65 11.40 9.81
N THR A 304 -8.91 10.18 9.36
CA THR A 304 -8.75 8.94 10.15
C THR A 304 -7.92 7.90 9.41
N ALA A 305 -7.38 6.91 10.12
CA ALA A 305 -6.57 5.84 9.51
C ALA A 305 -6.93 4.46 10.08
N LEU A 306 -6.94 3.44 9.21
CA LEU A 306 -7.03 2.03 9.58
C LEU A 306 -5.77 1.32 9.07
N ILE A 307 -4.97 0.81 10.01
CA ILE A 307 -3.84 -0.08 9.72
C ILE A 307 -4.40 -1.50 9.81
N PHE A 308 -4.27 -2.32 8.76
CA PHE A 308 -4.72 -3.71 8.78
C PHE A 308 -4.01 -4.60 7.75
N LYS A 309 -3.93 -5.92 7.98
CA LYS A 309 -3.43 -6.85 6.95
C LYS A 309 -4.48 -7.04 5.84
N GLY A 310 -4.19 -6.54 4.63
CA GLY A 310 -5.10 -6.55 3.47
C GLY A 310 -5.53 -7.95 2.98
N ILE A 311 -4.81 -8.99 3.42
CA ILE A 311 -5.10 -10.41 3.19
C ILE A 311 -6.46 -10.88 3.75
N HIS A 312 -7.04 -10.14 4.71
CA HIS A 312 -8.37 -10.45 5.25
C HIS A 312 -9.49 -9.92 4.34
N PRO A 313 -10.58 -10.67 4.16
CA PRO A 313 -11.83 -10.16 3.60
C PRO A 313 -12.29 -8.85 4.27
N HIS A 314 -12.52 -7.83 3.45
CA HIS A 314 -12.93 -6.51 3.89
C HIS A 314 -13.79 -5.76 2.86
N ILE A 315 -14.60 -4.82 3.33
CA ILE A 315 -15.41 -3.91 2.50
C ILE A 315 -15.44 -2.53 3.14
N SER A 316 -15.51 -1.48 2.32
CA SER A 316 -15.73 -0.12 2.81
C SER A 316 -17.05 0.45 2.32
N LEU A 317 -17.90 0.88 3.25
CA LEU A 317 -19.12 1.63 2.97
C LEU A 317 -18.78 3.13 2.98
N GLY A 318 -19.27 3.86 1.97
CA GLY A 318 -18.99 5.29 1.80
C GLY A 318 -19.79 6.19 2.75
N PRO A 319 -19.54 7.52 2.70
CA PRO A 319 -20.40 8.49 3.36
C PRO A 319 -21.83 8.45 2.80
N THR A 320 -22.82 8.65 3.67
CA THR A 320 -24.24 8.65 3.33
C THR A 320 -24.94 9.75 4.12
N ALA A 321 -25.90 10.47 3.51
CA ALA A 321 -26.69 11.48 4.22
C ALA A 321 -27.43 10.84 5.41
N ILE A 322 -27.43 11.47 6.58
CA ILE A 322 -28.14 10.94 7.74
C ILE A 322 -29.66 11.08 7.58
N GLY A 323 -30.11 12.16 6.94
CA GLY A 323 -31.52 12.43 6.65
C GLY A 323 -32.38 12.32 7.92
N ASN A 324 -33.43 11.49 7.85
CA ASN A 324 -34.33 11.20 8.95
C ASN A 324 -33.95 9.92 9.73
N SER A 325 -32.67 9.50 9.70
CA SER A 325 -32.21 8.33 10.47
C SER A 325 -32.42 8.58 11.98
N PRO A 326 -32.98 7.62 12.74
CA PRO A 326 -33.12 7.74 14.19
C PRO A 326 -31.80 7.49 14.93
N ARG A 327 -30.73 7.14 14.22
CA ARG A 327 -29.40 6.85 14.78
C ARG A 327 -28.66 8.13 15.12
N ALA A 328 -27.83 8.08 16.16
CA ALA A 328 -26.97 9.20 16.52
C ALA A 328 -26.01 9.55 15.35
N PRO A 329 -25.76 10.85 15.09
CA PRO A 329 -24.76 11.27 14.12
C PRO A 329 -23.35 10.93 14.60
N TYR A 330 -22.39 10.90 13.67
CA TYR A 330 -20.99 10.81 14.05
C TYR A 330 -20.53 12.06 14.79
N VAL A 331 -19.83 11.88 15.90
CA VAL A 331 -19.17 12.95 16.65
C VAL A 331 -17.66 12.74 16.57
N PRO A 332 -16.91 13.63 15.90
CA PRO A 332 -15.45 13.58 15.86
C PRO A 332 -14.80 13.57 17.24
N SER A 333 -13.67 12.89 17.38
CA SER A 333 -12.99 12.74 18.67
C SER A 333 -12.31 14.03 19.19
N VAL A 334 -12.12 14.99 18.30
CA VAL A 334 -11.58 16.35 18.46
C VAL A 334 -12.16 17.23 17.34
N PRO A 335 -12.15 18.57 17.46
CA PRO A 335 -12.52 19.44 16.35
C PRO A 335 -11.67 19.15 15.09
N VAL A 336 -12.33 18.93 13.96
CA VAL A 336 -11.68 18.66 12.65
C VAL A 336 -11.89 19.86 11.73
N SER A 337 -10.90 20.19 10.91
CA SER A 337 -11.02 21.31 9.98
C SER A 337 -12.12 21.06 8.93
N SER A 338 -13.08 21.98 8.86
CA SER A 338 -13.94 22.14 7.69
C SER A 338 -13.15 22.79 6.56
N LEU A 339 -13.41 22.34 5.33
CA LEU A 339 -12.88 22.96 4.12
C LEU A 339 -13.93 23.89 3.53
N ASP A 340 -13.52 25.07 3.07
CA ASP A 340 -14.41 26.02 2.39
C ASP A 340 -15.02 25.38 1.13
N PRO A 341 -16.36 25.22 1.06
CA PRO A 341 -17.03 24.56 -0.07
C PRO A 341 -16.88 25.32 -1.39
N ASN A 342 -16.46 26.59 -1.37
CA ASN A 342 -16.15 27.37 -2.58
C ASN A 342 -14.74 27.08 -3.13
N LEU A 343 -13.85 26.51 -2.31
CA LEU A 343 -12.44 26.25 -2.66
C LEU A 343 -12.12 24.76 -2.79
N TYR A 344 -12.90 23.89 -2.15
CA TYR A 344 -12.68 22.45 -2.12
C TYR A 344 -13.95 21.69 -2.49
N ILE A 345 -13.82 20.56 -3.19
CA ILE A 345 -14.96 19.70 -3.52
C ILE A 345 -15.40 18.86 -2.31
N TYR A 346 -16.67 18.46 -2.31
CA TYR A 346 -17.14 17.36 -1.47
C TYR A 346 -16.89 16.03 -2.18
N SER A 347 -16.05 15.18 -1.58
CA SER A 347 -15.75 13.84 -2.10
C SER A 347 -15.39 12.89 -0.96
N ARG A 348 -15.77 11.62 -1.11
CA ARG A 348 -15.07 10.55 -0.41
C ARG A 348 -13.67 10.46 -1.01
N LEU A 349 -12.66 10.34 -0.16
CA LEU A 349 -11.26 10.24 -0.58
C LEU A 349 -10.55 9.26 0.36
N MET A 350 -10.16 8.12 -0.20
CA MET A 350 -9.41 7.08 0.51
C MET A 350 -8.05 6.90 -0.15
N ILE A 351 -6.99 6.91 0.65
CA ILE A 351 -5.65 6.52 0.23
C ILE A 351 -5.39 5.12 0.73
N VAL A 352 -4.88 4.25 -0.14
CA VAL A 352 -4.57 2.86 0.19
C VAL A 352 -3.09 2.62 -0.12
N ASN A 353 -2.25 2.71 0.90
CA ASN A 353 -0.84 2.35 0.84
C ASN A 353 -0.72 0.92 1.38
N TYR A 354 -0.21 0.00 0.58
CA TYR A 354 -0.08 -1.42 0.93
C TYR A 354 1.21 -2.00 0.34
N ALA A 355 1.53 -3.26 0.62
CA ALA A 355 2.77 -3.89 0.14
C ALA A 355 2.45 -5.21 -0.59
N LYS A 356 2.67 -5.27 -1.91
CA LYS A 356 2.51 -6.49 -2.70
C LYS A 356 3.74 -7.38 -2.51
N GLU A 357 3.52 -8.66 -2.21
CA GLU A 357 4.58 -9.63 -1.87
C GLU A 357 5.68 -9.69 -2.93
N SER A 358 5.29 -9.84 -4.20
CA SER A 358 6.20 -9.88 -5.35
C SER A 358 6.97 -8.57 -5.57
N ILE A 359 6.44 -7.43 -5.09
CA ILE A 359 7.19 -6.17 -5.06
C ILE A 359 8.14 -6.16 -3.86
N LYS A 360 7.69 -6.54 -2.67
CA LYS A 360 8.51 -6.57 -1.44
C LYS A 360 9.76 -7.45 -1.61
N ASP A 361 9.56 -8.68 -2.09
CA ASP A 361 10.58 -9.74 -2.03
C ASP A 361 11.44 -9.83 -3.31
N ASN A 362 11.02 -9.25 -4.44
CA ASN A 362 11.65 -9.50 -5.76
C ASN A 362 11.91 -8.26 -6.64
N SER A 363 11.81 -7.03 -6.12
CA SER A 363 11.90 -5.80 -6.92
C SER A 363 13.13 -5.66 -7.86
N PRO A 364 14.38 -5.90 -7.41
CA PRO A 364 15.58 -5.87 -8.26
C PRO A 364 15.56 -6.81 -9.46
N ALA A 365 14.84 -7.93 -9.37
CA ALA A 365 14.76 -8.96 -10.40
C ALA A 365 13.56 -8.79 -11.34
N LEU A 366 12.45 -8.22 -10.85
CA LEU A 366 11.22 -8.04 -11.64
C LEU A 366 11.13 -6.69 -12.38
N ILE A 367 11.95 -5.70 -12.03
CA ILE A 367 11.88 -4.39 -12.70
C ILE A 367 12.22 -4.46 -14.20
N ARG A 368 11.28 -4.03 -15.05
CA ARG A 368 11.55 -3.83 -16.48
C ARG A 368 12.27 -2.51 -16.72
N THR A 369 13.49 -2.57 -17.23
CA THR A 369 14.25 -1.39 -17.67
C THR A 369 13.87 -0.93 -19.10
N ARG A 370 12.63 -1.14 -19.55
CA ARG A 370 12.23 -0.88 -20.95
C ARG A 370 11.38 0.37 -21.09
N THR A 371 11.90 1.39 -21.77
CA THR A 371 11.18 2.58 -22.25
C THR A 371 9.80 2.23 -22.84
N PRO A 372 8.69 2.72 -22.27
CA PRO A 372 7.34 2.56 -22.82
C PRO A 372 7.18 3.24 -24.18
N LYS A 373 6.25 2.76 -25.02
CA LYS A 373 6.11 3.22 -26.42
C LYS A 373 5.98 4.74 -26.56
N ILE A 374 5.21 5.39 -25.69
CA ILE A 374 4.94 6.85 -25.70
C ILE A 374 6.19 7.72 -25.49
N LEU A 375 7.31 7.14 -25.02
CA LEU A 375 8.61 7.82 -24.85
C LEU A 375 9.68 7.33 -25.85
N ARG A 376 9.27 6.64 -26.93
CA ARG A 376 10.19 6.21 -28.00
C ARG A 376 10.08 7.16 -29.19
N THR A 377 11.05 8.05 -29.32
CA THR A 377 11.23 8.84 -30.54
C THR A 377 11.98 8.00 -31.59
N PRO A 378 11.83 8.27 -32.90
CA PRO A 378 12.58 7.54 -33.93
C PRO A 378 14.11 7.68 -33.82
N CYS A 379 14.56 8.76 -33.18
CA CYS A 379 15.97 9.11 -33.02
C CYS A 379 16.62 8.47 -31.77
N LEU A 380 15.82 7.97 -30.84
CA LEU A 380 16.32 7.17 -29.71
C LEU A 380 16.32 5.69 -30.13
N GLU A 381 17.51 5.08 -30.12
CA GLU A 381 17.63 3.63 -30.11
C GLU A 381 16.82 3.03 -28.94
N ILE A 382 16.52 1.73 -28.99
CA ILE A 382 15.73 1.06 -27.94
C ILE A 382 16.60 0.81 -26.70
N PHE A 383 16.97 1.90 -26.03
CA PHE A 383 17.67 1.89 -24.76
C PHE A 383 16.83 1.13 -23.73
N ASN A 384 17.44 0.13 -23.10
CA ASN A 384 16.87 -0.52 -21.94
C ASN A 384 17.25 0.31 -20.68
N ALA A 385 16.93 1.60 -20.72
CA ALA A 385 17.16 2.58 -19.66
C ALA A 385 16.02 2.51 -18.61
N PRO A 386 16.33 2.31 -17.31
CA PRO A 386 15.34 2.40 -16.24
C PRO A 386 14.80 3.83 -16.03
N ASP A 387 15.52 4.84 -16.53
CA ASP A 387 15.23 6.28 -16.39
C ASP A 387 13.95 6.72 -17.14
N ALA A 388 13.46 5.86 -18.04
CA ALA A 388 12.48 6.22 -19.05
C ALA A 388 11.01 6.15 -18.58
N LEU A 389 10.68 6.85 -17.47
CA LEU A 389 9.32 7.36 -17.25
C LEU A 389 9.28 8.43 -16.14
N PRO A 390 8.79 9.66 -16.40
CA PRO A 390 8.63 10.69 -15.36
C PRO A 390 7.76 10.26 -14.16
N PHE A 391 6.87 9.27 -14.31
CA PHE A 391 6.08 8.71 -13.21
C PHE A 391 6.74 7.56 -12.45
N ALA A 392 7.73 6.89 -13.05
CA ALA A 392 8.63 6.02 -12.29
C ALA A 392 9.55 6.90 -11.44
N LEU A 393 9.96 8.06 -11.96
CA LEU A 393 10.59 9.11 -11.16
C LEU A 393 9.65 9.59 -10.05
N LEU A 394 8.35 9.79 -10.29
CA LEU A 394 7.38 10.07 -9.20
C LEU A 394 7.27 8.94 -8.14
N ALA A 395 7.53 7.68 -8.51
CA ALA A 395 7.60 6.57 -7.55
C ALA A 395 8.81 6.68 -6.61
N PHE A 396 9.91 7.27 -7.11
CA PHE A 396 11.11 7.57 -6.32
C PHE A 396 11.01 8.93 -5.60
N GLY A 397 10.31 9.90 -6.19
CA GLY A 397 10.29 11.30 -5.75
C GLY A 397 11.45 12.09 -6.34
N THR A 398 12.58 12.14 -5.63
CA THR A 398 13.76 12.93 -6.01
C THR A 398 14.77 12.14 -6.85
N LEU A 399 15.66 12.86 -7.57
CA LEU A 399 16.81 12.24 -8.24
C LEU A 399 17.67 11.43 -7.26
N ARG A 400 17.90 11.97 -6.05
CA ARG A 400 18.54 11.26 -4.95
C ARG A 400 17.92 9.89 -4.70
N ASN A 401 16.60 9.81 -4.59
CA ASN A 401 15.92 8.55 -4.29
C ASN A 401 16.01 7.54 -5.45
N GLN A 402 15.93 8.00 -6.71
CA GLN A 402 16.15 7.15 -7.89
C GLN A 402 17.58 6.58 -7.89
N HIS A 403 18.58 7.44 -7.70
CA HIS A 403 19.99 7.08 -7.75
C HIS A 403 20.43 6.23 -6.55
N GLU A 404 19.93 6.52 -5.34
CA GLU A 404 20.10 5.64 -4.16
C GLU A 404 19.46 4.27 -4.40
N TRP A 405 18.22 4.19 -4.93
CA TRP A 405 17.58 2.91 -5.21
C TRP A 405 18.30 2.11 -6.31
N HIS A 406 18.83 2.78 -7.35
CA HIS A 406 19.66 2.11 -8.36
C HIS A 406 21.00 1.60 -7.79
N ALA A 407 21.64 2.35 -6.89
CA ALA A 407 22.84 1.89 -6.20
C ALA A 407 22.57 0.69 -5.27
N MET A 408 21.49 0.75 -4.47
CA MET A 408 21.00 -0.36 -3.66
C MET A 408 20.67 -1.59 -4.52
N LYS A 409 20.01 -1.42 -5.67
CA LYS A 409 19.75 -2.48 -6.63
C LYS A 409 21.05 -3.10 -7.17
N ASP A 410 22.05 -2.31 -7.54
CA ASP A 410 23.35 -2.82 -8.01
C ASP A 410 24.05 -3.64 -6.90
N ALA A 411 24.05 -3.16 -5.65
CA ALA A 411 24.58 -3.89 -4.49
C ALA A 411 23.87 -5.22 -4.23
N CYS A 412 22.53 -5.21 -4.21
CA CYS A 412 21.71 -6.43 -4.08
C CYS A 412 22.04 -7.45 -5.17
N ASN A 413 22.24 -6.99 -6.42
CA ASN A 413 22.62 -7.85 -7.52
C ASN A 413 24.08 -8.34 -7.45
N ASP A 414 25.03 -7.52 -6.99
CA ASP A 414 26.43 -7.90 -6.85
C ASP A 414 26.63 -8.92 -5.73
N ALA A 415 26.03 -8.68 -4.55
CA ALA A 415 26.04 -9.63 -3.44
C ALA A 415 25.48 -10.99 -3.88
N ARG A 416 24.28 -10.99 -4.49
CA ARG A 416 23.65 -12.22 -5.02
C ARG A 416 24.49 -12.91 -6.12
N ARG A 417 25.35 -12.20 -6.86
CA ARG A 417 26.32 -12.83 -7.78
C ARG A 417 27.51 -13.44 -7.03
N ALA A 418 28.07 -12.74 -6.05
CA ALA A 418 29.17 -13.25 -5.22
C ALA A 418 28.78 -14.56 -4.51
N LEU A 419 27.58 -14.63 -3.93
CA LEU A 419 27.05 -15.86 -3.32
C LEU A 419 26.98 -17.05 -4.30
N ASN A 420 26.71 -16.78 -5.59
CA ASN A 420 26.55 -17.82 -6.62
C ASN A 420 27.85 -18.12 -7.41
N SER A 421 28.90 -17.33 -7.24
CA SER A 421 30.14 -17.41 -8.05
C SER A 421 31.33 -16.87 -7.24
N PRO A 422 32.09 -17.74 -6.52
CA PRO A 422 33.20 -17.33 -5.64
C PRO A 422 34.36 -16.56 -6.28
N SER A 423 34.44 -16.51 -7.62
CA SER A 423 35.38 -15.67 -8.37
C SER A 423 34.91 -14.22 -8.58
N THR A 424 33.70 -13.88 -8.11
CA THR A 424 33.14 -12.52 -8.22
C THR A 424 33.58 -11.70 -7.02
N VAL A 425 34.48 -10.73 -7.24
CA VAL A 425 34.82 -9.74 -6.22
C VAL A 425 33.58 -8.89 -5.92
N LEU A 426 33.16 -8.84 -4.66
CA LEU A 426 32.10 -7.95 -4.21
C LEU A 426 32.64 -6.51 -4.15
N ARG A 427 31.91 -5.57 -4.78
CA ARG A 427 32.28 -4.15 -4.82
C ARG A 427 31.90 -3.47 -3.50
N SER A 428 32.69 -2.49 -3.07
CA SER A 428 32.37 -1.72 -1.87
C SER A 428 31.18 -0.78 -2.08
N ALA A 429 30.53 -0.37 -1.00
CA ALA A 429 29.46 0.63 -1.04
C ALA A 429 29.89 1.93 -1.74
N GLU A 430 31.14 2.36 -1.56
CA GLU A 430 31.71 3.51 -2.26
C GLU A 430 31.84 3.30 -3.78
N GLU A 431 32.36 2.15 -4.23
CA GLU A 431 32.52 1.86 -5.66
C GLU A 431 31.18 1.84 -6.39
N ILE A 432 30.15 1.30 -5.72
CA ILE A 432 28.77 1.29 -6.22
C ILE A 432 28.20 2.71 -6.22
N GLY A 433 28.36 3.48 -5.13
CA GLY A 433 27.93 4.88 -5.06
C GLY A 433 28.58 5.77 -6.13
N LYS A 434 29.88 5.60 -6.37
CA LYS A 434 30.65 6.34 -7.40
C LYS A 434 30.13 6.13 -8.82
N ARG A 435 29.47 5.00 -9.11
CA ARG A 435 28.81 4.69 -10.40
C ARG A 435 27.45 5.38 -10.57
N TRP A 436 26.74 5.65 -9.48
CA TRP A 436 25.36 6.15 -9.46
C TRP A 436 25.26 7.61 -9.01
N ARG A 437 26.33 8.39 -9.18
CA ARG A 437 26.32 9.85 -8.95
C ARG A 437 25.38 10.57 -9.92
N TRP A 438 24.78 11.69 -9.49
CA TRP A 438 23.94 12.56 -10.33
C TRP A 438 24.42 14.01 -10.25
N LYS A 439 23.87 14.88 -11.12
CA LYS A 439 24.13 16.32 -11.09
C LYS A 439 22.85 17.05 -10.68
N GLU A 440 22.92 17.88 -9.66
CA GLU A 440 21.80 18.61 -9.07
C GLU A 440 22.32 19.96 -8.57
N ASN A 441 21.60 21.05 -8.87
CA ASN A 441 22.02 22.44 -8.57
C ASN A 441 23.48 22.73 -8.98
N ARG A 442 23.83 22.31 -10.20
CA ARG A 442 25.19 22.33 -10.82
C ARG A 442 26.27 21.48 -10.10
N GLN A 443 26.05 20.99 -8.88
CA GLN A 443 26.97 20.13 -8.12
C GLN A 443 26.83 18.64 -8.49
N ILE A 444 27.88 17.84 -8.22
CA ILE A 444 27.83 16.37 -8.34
C ILE A 444 27.48 15.78 -6.97
N GLN A 445 26.35 15.10 -6.91
CA GLN A 445 25.85 14.41 -5.72
C GLN A 445 26.16 12.90 -5.79
N THR A 446 26.30 12.25 -4.64
CA THR A 446 26.60 10.81 -4.53
C THR A 446 25.55 10.11 -3.65
N PRO A 447 25.10 8.89 -4.00
CA PRO A 447 24.23 8.10 -3.14
C PRO A 447 24.84 7.87 -1.76
N ARG A 448 23.99 7.86 -0.73
CA ARG A 448 24.34 7.45 0.65
C ARG A 448 25.01 6.09 0.68
N THR A 449 26.29 6.04 1.07
CA THR A 449 27.08 4.81 1.15
C THR A 449 26.57 3.89 2.26
N GLU A 450 26.07 4.44 3.36
CA GLU A 450 25.46 3.68 4.46
C GLU A 450 24.22 2.90 4.00
N ARG A 451 23.42 3.45 3.09
CA ARG A 451 22.26 2.75 2.51
C ARG A 451 22.65 1.65 1.52
N ILE A 452 23.79 1.79 0.85
CA ILE A 452 24.32 0.75 -0.03
C ILE A 452 24.93 -0.36 0.82
N GLN A 453 25.65 -0.01 1.90
CA GLN A 453 26.30 -0.94 2.80
C GLN A 453 25.27 -1.83 3.51
N ALA A 454 24.17 -1.28 4.04
CA ALA A 454 23.07 -2.05 4.63
C ALA A 454 22.51 -3.15 3.70
N VAL A 455 22.48 -2.91 2.38
CA VAL A 455 22.04 -3.91 1.38
C VAL A 455 23.10 -5.01 1.17
N LEU A 456 24.39 -4.66 1.18
CA LEU A 456 25.49 -5.62 1.12
C LEU A 456 25.50 -6.50 2.38
N ASP A 457 25.37 -5.88 3.55
CA ASP A 457 25.36 -6.54 4.86
C ASP A 457 24.17 -7.50 4.96
N ALA A 458 22.95 -7.06 4.65
CA ALA A 458 21.74 -7.90 4.67
C ALA A 458 21.70 -9.02 3.61
N ASN A 459 22.58 -8.98 2.60
CA ASN A 459 22.79 -10.08 1.63
C ASN A 459 24.05 -10.91 1.93
N THR A 460 24.79 -10.65 3.02
CA THR A 460 25.99 -11.41 3.41
C THR A 460 25.62 -12.67 4.23
N HIS A 461 26.33 -13.78 4.04
CA HIS A 461 26.11 -15.01 4.81
C HIS A 461 26.74 -14.92 6.22
N THR A 462 26.03 -14.28 7.15
CA THR A 462 26.30 -14.32 8.59
C THR A 462 25.31 -15.24 9.32
N ALA A 463 25.65 -15.69 10.53
CA ALA A 463 24.72 -16.43 11.38
C ALA A 463 23.52 -15.56 11.82
N GLU A 464 23.74 -14.26 12.03
CA GLU A 464 22.71 -13.27 12.34
C GLU A 464 21.68 -13.14 11.21
N ASN A 465 22.11 -12.99 9.96
CA ASN A 465 21.20 -12.90 8.81
C ASN A 465 20.42 -14.20 8.58
N ALA A 466 21.03 -15.36 8.88
CA ALA A 466 20.35 -16.65 8.82
C ALA A 466 19.29 -16.80 9.93
N LEU A 467 19.54 -16.25 11.13
CA LEU A 467 18.56 -16.20 12.22
C LEU A 467 17.39 -15.27 11.85
N MET A 468 17.69 -14.05 11.37
CA MET A 468 16.69 -13.09 10.90
C MET A 468 15.79 -13.68 9.81
N ASP A 469 16.36 -14.40 8.83
CA ASP A 469 15.58 -15.08 7.78
C ASP A 469 14.58 -16.10 8.36
N MET A 470 14.97 -16.85 9.40
CA MET A 470 14.08 -17.79 10.07
C MET A 470 13.01 -17.09 10.91
N GLU A 471 13.34 -15.99 11.58
CA GLU A 471 12.39 -15.20 12.38
C GLU A 471 11.37 -14.49 11.49
N TYR A 472 11.82 -13.88 10.39
CA TYR A 472 10.95 -13.28 9.37
C TYR A 472 10.03 -14.32 8.74
N GLN A 473 10.55 -15.50 8.36
CA GLN A 473 9.73 -16.57 7.79
C GLN A 473 8.70 -17.09 8.81
N LYS A 474 9.10 -17.30 10.07
CA LYS A 474 8.17 -17.67 11.16
C LYS A 474 7.05 -16.64 11.32
N TYR A 475 7.37 -15.35 11.36
CA TYR A 475 6.37 -14.28 11.47
C TYR A 475 5.46 -14.24 10.22
N LYS A 476 6.02 -14.44 9.02
CA LYS A 476 5.27 -14.52 7.77
C LYS A 476 4.31 -15.71 7.77
N ASP A 477 4.73 -16.88 8.28
CA ASP A 477 3.90 -18.08 8.42
C ASP A 477 2.79 -17.91 9.46
N GLN A 478 3.05 -17.27 10.61
CA GLN A 478 2.02 -16.87 11.58
C GLN A 478 0.95 -15.97 10.92
N CYS A 479 1.37 -15.00 10.10
CA CYS A 479 0.47 -14.11 9.35
C CYS A 479 -0.25 -14.80 8.18
N VAL A 480 0.25 -15.94 7.70
CA VAL A 480 -0.42 -16.79 6.70
C VAL A 480 -1.48 -17.68 7.35
N ALA A 481 -1.19 -18.21 8.55
CA ALA A 481 -2.07 -19.08 9.32
C ALA A 481 -3.28 -18.35 9.93
N SER A 482 -3.21 -17.03 10.13
CA SER A 482 -4.33 -16.21 10.63
C SER A 482 -5.48 -16.00 9.62
N ARG A 483 -5.41 -16.56 8.41
CA ARG A 483 -6.38 -16.34 7.32
C ARG A 483 -7.41 -17.47 7.22
N SER A 484 -8.69 -17.14 7.23
CA SER A 484 -9.78 -18.10 7.00
C SER A 484 -10.05 -18.45 5.53
N GLN A 485 -9.56 -17.64 4.57
CA GLN A 485 -9.64 -17.92 3.13
C GLN A 485 -8.47 -17.31 2.36
N ASP A 486 -8.11 -17.92 1.22
CA ASP A 486 -7.12 -17.37 0.28
C ASP A 486 -7.75 -16.44 -0.77
N TRP A 487 -8.90 -16.83 -1.33
CA TRP A 487 -9.56 -16.21 -2.49
C TRP A 487 -11.06 -16.53 -2.50
N PHE A 488 -11.85 -15.75 -3.24
CA PHE A 488 -13.28 -16.02 -3.48
C PHE A 488 -13.49 -17.06 -4.59
N PRO A 489 -14.71 -17.61 -4.78
CA PRO A 489 -14.95 -18.72 -5.70
C PRO A 489 -14.49 -18.42 -7.15
N GLY A 490 -13.86 -19.40 -7.79
CA GLY A 490 -13.20 -19.22 -9.08
C GLY A 490 -11.78 -18.63 -8.99
N GLY A 491 -11.27 -18.33 -7.79
CA GLY A 491 -9.97 -17.67 -7.60
C GLY A 491 -10.04 -16.13 -7.70
N LYS A 492 -11.22 -15.55 -7.49
CA LYS A 492 -11.50 -14.11 -7.66
C LYS A 492 -11.03 -13.26 -6.48
N LYS A 493 -10.66 -12.00 -6.76
CA LYS A 493 -10.35 -11.00 -5.72
C LYS A 493 -11.59 -10.57 -4.95
N GLY A 494 -12.68 -10.28 -5.68
CA GLY A 494 -13.96 -9.88 -5.11
C GLY A 494 -14.91 -11.05 -4.84
N GLY A 495 -15.78 -10.86 -3.84
CA GLY A 495 -16.97 -11.65 -3.59
C GLY A 495 -18.22 -10.77 -3.60
N GLU A 496 -19.39 -11.40 -3.58
CA GLU A 496 -20.64 -10.71 -3.26
C GLU A 496 -20.87 -10.68 -1.73
N VAL A 497 -21.74 -9.79 -1.26
CA VAL A 497 -22.11 -9.70 0.15
C VAL A 497 -23.52 -10.27 0.32
N GLU A 498 -23.64 -11.24 1.22
CA GLU A 498 -24.94 -11.72 1.69
C GLU A 498 -25.42 -10.81 2.81
N TRP A 499 -26.41 -9.96 2.52
CA TRP A 499 -26.96 -9.02 3.49
C TRP A 499 -28.07 -9.69 4.29
N VAL A 500 -27.92 -9.75 5.62
CA VAL A 500 -28.83 -10.50 6.51
C VAL A 500 -29.45 -9.63 7.61
N THR A 501 -30.64 -10.04 8.07
CA THR A 501 -31.25 -9.51 9.30
C THR A 501 -30.86 -10.35 10.52
N GLU A 502 -30.71 -11.66 10.33
CA GLU A 502 -30.32 -12.62 11.37
C GLU A 502 -28.93 -13.19 11.06
N PRO A 503 -27.92 -12.96 11.92
CA PRO A 503 -26.60 -13.58 11.78
C PRO A 503 -26.68 -15.11 11.67
N GLY A 504 -25.82 -15.70 10.84
CA GLY A 504 -25.75 -17.13 10.57
C GLY A 504 -26.80 -17.67 9.59
N SER A 505 -27.82 -16.89 9.24
CA SER A 505 -28.92 -17.35 8.38
C SER A 505 -28.42 -17.82 7.00
N SER A 506 -27.44 -17.14 6.41
CA SER A 506 -26.94 -17.44 5.05
C SER A 506 -26.21 -18.78 4.93
N PHE A 507 -25.60 -19.28 6.00
CA PHE A 507 -24.82 -20.53 6.01
C PHE A 507 -25.33 -21.59 7.00
N SER A 508 -26.45 -21.33 7.68
CA SER A 508 -27.14 -22.24 8.63
C SER A 508 -27.47 -23.64 8.08
N HIS A 509 -27.46 -23.82 6.76
CA HIS A 509 -27.77 -25.06 6.06
C HIS A 509 -26.53 -25.86 5.61
N MET A 510 -25.31 -25.39 5.92
CA MET A 510 -24.05 -25.99 5.48
C MET A 510 -23.42 -26.87 6.57
N ASP A 511 -22.98 -28.07 6.25
CA ASP A 511 -22.25 -28.93 7.20
C ASP A 511 -20.77 -28.50 7.29
N PRO A 512 -20.26 -28.05 8.45
CA PRO A 512 -18.84 -27.70 8.61
C PRO A 512 -17.88 -28.88 8.36
N ASN A 513 -18.36 -30.12 8.45
CA ASN A 513 -17.58 -31.34 8.20
C ASN A 513 -17.56 -31.74 6.71
N GLU A 514 -18.45 -31.20 5.88
CA GLU A 514 -18.48 -31.49 4.45
C GLU A 514 -17.34 -30.73 3.75
N ALA A 515 -16.34 -31.47 3.26
CA ALA A 515 -15.21 -30.92 2.54
C ALA A 515 -15.64 -30.42 1.15
N THR A 516 -16.12 -29.18 1.07
CA THR A 516 -16.56 -28.58 -0.20
C THR A 516 -15.38 -28.38 -1.15
N ASP A 517 -15.22 -29.31 -2.10
CA ASP A 517 -14.46 -29.11 -3.32
C ASP A 517 -15.08 -27.89 -4.04
N VAL A 518 -14.40 -26.74 -4.02
CA VAL A 518 -14.97 -25.47 -4.51
C VAL A 518 -15.39 -25.65 -5.98
N PRO A 519 -16.65 -25.35 -6.37
CA PRO A 519 -17.07 -25.30 -7.77
C PRO A 519 -16.46 -24.06 -8.44
N GLY A 520 -15.14 -24.08 -8.61
CA GLY A 520 -14.34 -22.87 -8.75
C GLY A 520 -12.85 -23.10 -8.99
N ALA A 521 -12.47 -24.25 -9.53
CA ALA A 521 -11.39 -24.29 -10.51
C ALA A 521 -12.04 -24.55 -11.87
N PRO A 522 -11.84 -23.72 -12.91
CA PRO A 522 -12.24 -24.09 -14.26
C PRO A 522 -11.40 -25.29 -14.67
N THR A 523 -11.98 -26.49 -14.56
CA THR A 523 -11.29 -27.75 -14.80
C THR A 523 -10.93 -27.81 -16.29
N THR A 524 -9.74 -27.32 -16.62
CA THR A 524 -9.33 -27.15 -18.02
C THR A 524 -9.47 -28.48 -18.75
N LYS A 525 -9.76 -28.42 -20.06
CA LYS A 525 -9.92 -29.63 -20.88
C LYS A 525 -8.74 -30.61 -20.71
N ALA A 526 -7.53 -30.10 -20.52
CA ALA A 526 -6.34 -30.90 -20.19
C ALA A 526 -6.40 -31.53 -18.77
N SER A 527 -6.88 -30.81 -17.76
CA SER A 527 -7.07 -31.31 -16.39
C SER A 527 -8.12 -32.43 -16.31
N ILE A 528 -9.30 -32.24 -16.93
CA ILE A 528 -10.35 -33.28 -16.96
C ILE A 528 -9.82 -34.54 -17.65
N LEU A 529 -9.20 -34.40 -18.83
CA LEU A 529 -8.67 -35.55 -19.57
C LEU A 529 -7.49 -36.24 -18.86
N ARG A 530 -6.75 -35.52 -18.00
CA ARG A 530 -5.72 -36.09 -17.13
C ARG A 530 -6.30 -36.84 -15.92
N LYS A 531 -7.35 -36.32 -15.27
CA LYS A 531 -7.96 -36.92 -14.05
C LYS A 531 -8.94 -38.05 -14.37
N PHE A 532 -9.58 -38.01 -15.54
CA PHE A 532 -10.72 -38.90 -15.89
C PHE A 532 -10.57 -39.62 -17.24
N GLY A 533 -9.47 -39.44 -17.98
CA GLY A 533 -9.20 -40.15 -19.24
C GLY A 533 -9.77 -39.50 -20.50
N ALA A 534 -9.68 -40.20 -21.63
CA ALA A 534 -9.85 -39.62 -22.97
C ALA A 534 -11.31 -39.27 -23.32
N LYS A 535 -12.28 -39.97 -22.73
CA LYS A 535 -13.72 -39.80 -22.88
C LYS A 535 -14.39 -39.80 -21.48
N PRO A 536 -14.30 -38.69 -20.74
CA PRO A 536 -14.70 -38.64 -19.33
C PRO A 536 -16.22 -38.45 -19.11
N TYR A 537 -16.98 -38.07 -20.13
CA TYR A 537 -18.43 -37.91 -20.04
C TYR A 537 -19.13 -39.17 -20.56
N GLN A 538 -19.96 -39.83 -19.75
CA GLN A 538 -20.74 -41.01 -20.14
C GLN A 538 -22.22 -40.65 -20.26
N CYS A 539 -22.92 -41.20 -21.25
CA CYS A 539 -24.37 -41.08 -21.33
C CYS A 539 -25.04 -41.91 -20.23
N ARG A 540 -26.12 -41.40 -19.63
CA ARG A 540 -26.90 -42.17 -18.63
C ARG A 540 -27.87 -43.18 -19.25
N HIS A 541 -28.04 -43.19 -20.57
CA HIS A 541 -29.00 -44.02 -21.30
C HIS A 541 -28.36 -44.97 -22.33
N CYS A 542 -27.03 -44.95 -22.47
CA CYS A 542 -26.25 -45.92 -23.24
C CYS A 542 -24.77 -45.88 -22.84
N ASP A 543 -23.99 -46.92 -23.21
CA ASP A 543 -22.56 -47.02 -22.87
C ASP A 543 -21.63 -46.05 -23.63
N MET A 544 -22.19 -45.09 -24.37
CA MET A 544 -21.39 -44.14 -25.14
C MET A 544 -20.67 -43.13 -24.23
N ARG A 545 -19.38 -42.92 -24.51
CA ARG A 545 -18.52 -41.96 -23.83
C ARG A 545 -17.94 -40.90 -24.78
N PHE A 546 -17.88 -39.66 -24.30
CA PHE A 546 -17.53 -38.46 -25.05
C PHE A 546 -16.38 -37.69 -24.42
N LYS A 547 -15.60 -37.00 -25.26
CA LYS A 547 -14.47 -36.14 -24.88
C LYS A 547 -14.91 -34.77 -24.35
N GLU A 548 -16.12 -34.34 -24.73
CA GLU A 548 -16.67 -32.99 -24.53
C GLU A 548 -18.16 -33.11 -24.22
N MET A 549 -18.65 -32.43 -23.18
CA MET A 549 -20.06 -32.48 -22.77
C MET A 549 -21.04 -31.99 -23.85
N VAL A 550 -20.63 -31.02 -24.69
CA VAL A 550 -21.42 -30.58 -25.88
C VAL A 550 -21.74 -31.75 -26.84
N LYS A 551 -20.84 -32.73 -26.97
CA LYS A 551 -21.06 -33.91 -27.82
C LYS A 551 -21.96 -34.97 -27.16
N LEU A 552 -21.97 -35.02 -25.83
CA LEU A 552 -22.96 -35.81 -25.08
C LEU A 552 -24.36 -35.18 -25.20
N ARG A 553 -24.50 -33.87 -24.97
CA ARG A 553 -25.78 -33.15 -25.15
C ARG A 553 -26.36 -33.35 -26.56
N LYS A 554 -25.53 -33.24 -27.61
CA LYS A 554 -25.98 -33.57 -28.97
C LYS A 554 -26.37 -35.05 -29.13
N GLN A 555 -25.60 -36.00 -28.59
CA GLN A 555 -25.96 -37.42 -28.72
C GLN A 555 -27.29 -37.76 -28.02
N TRP A 556 -27.62 -37.15 -26.88
CA TRP A 556 -28.96 -37.25 -26.31
C TRP A 556 -30.03 -36.74 -27.27
N GLN A 557 -29.88 -35.53 -27.80
CA GLN A 557 -30.82 -34.94 -28.76
C GLN A 557 -31.02 -35.80 -30.03
N ASP A 558 -29.94 -36.44 -30.51
CA ASP A 558 -29.97 -37.30 -31.71
C ASP A 558 -30.47 -38.74 -31.46
N THR A 559 -30.41 -39.27 -30.22
CA THR A 559 -30.56 -40.73 -29.92
C THR A 559 -31.58 -41.06 -28.83
N HIS A 560 -31.92 -40.10 -27.98
CA HIS A 560 -32.69 -40.29 -26.74
C HIS A 560 -33.75 -39.19 -26.64
N THR A 561 -34.54 -39.04 -27.71
CA THR A 561 -35.54 -37.97 -27.91
C THR A 561 -36.56 -37.82 -26.79
N ASP A 562 -36.75 -38.87 -26.00
CA ASP A 562 -37.78 -38.97 -24.97
C ASP A 562 -37.27 -38.52 -23.59
N PHE A 563 -36.03 -38.01 -23.51
CA PHE A 563 -35.34 -37.62 -22.28
C PHE A 563 -34.72 -36.22 -22.43
N GLU A 564 -34.84 -35.37 -21.39
CA GLU A 564 -34.18 -34.06 -21.37
C GLU A 564 -32.66 -34.18 -21.09
N PRO A 565 -31.78 -33.35 -21.72
CA PRO A 565 -30.35 -33.40 -21.46
C PRO A 565 -29.97 -32.87 -20.07
N ASP A 566 -29.30 -33.68 -19.26
CA ASP A 566 -28.83 -33.36 -17.90
C ASP A 566 -27.29 -33.16 -17.85
N ASP A 567 -26.76 -32.35 -16.93
CA ASP A 567 -25.31 -32.09 -16.89
C ASP A 567 -24.54 -33.17 -16.13
N VAL A 568 -23.90 -34.07 -16.90
CA VAL A 568 -23.13 -35.21 -16.37
C VAL A 568 -21.72 -34.80 -15.96
N SER A 569 -21.41 -34.95 -14.68
CA SER A 569 -20.06 -34.82 -14.13
C SER A 569 -19.04 -35.78 -14.78
N PRO A 570 -17.78 -35.36 -14.98
CA PRO A 570 -16.70 -36.24 -15.43
C PRO A 570 -16.53 -37.50 -14.56
N SER A 571 -16.32 -38.64 -15.21
CA SER A 571 -16.09 -39.95 -14.57
C SER A 571 -15.01 -40.74 -15.30
N LEU A 572 -14.30 -41.61 -14.59
CA LEU A 572 -13.17 -42.38 -15.13
C LEU A 572 -13.54 -43.18 -16.38
N ASP A 573 -12.90 -42.85 -17.49
CA ASP A 573 -12.90 -43.63 -18.73
C ASP A 573 -12.31 -45.03 -18.45
N PRO A 574 -12.98 -46.14 -18.81
CA PRO A 574 -12.46 -47.50 -18.63
C PRO A 574 -11.10 -47.77 -19.30
N SER A 575 -10.69 -46.93 -20.26
CA SER A 575 -9.36 -46.96 -20.88
C SER A 575 -8.29 -46.11 -20.17
N HIS A 576 -8.63 -45.45 -19.05
CA HIS A 576 -7.70 -44.58 -18.31
C HIS A 576 -6.67 -45.36 -17.47
N ILE A 577 -5.49 -45.55 -18.04
CA ILE A 577 -4.32 -46.03 -17.29
C ILE A 577 -3.73 -44.85 -16.50
N ALA A 578 -3.84 -44.89 -15.18
CA ALA A 578 -3.28 -43.87 -14.29
C ALA A 578 -1.73 -43.91 -14.31
N SER A 579 -1.13 -42.96 -15.01
CA SER A 579 0.33 -42.85 -15.14
C SER A 579 1.02 -42.56 -13.80
N LYS A 580 1.67 -43.58 -13.21
CA LYS A 580 2.55 -43.38 -12.04
C LYS A 580 3.64 -42.36 -12.39
N VAL A 581 3.65 -41.23 -11.69
CA VAL A 581 4.49 -40.07 -12.01
C VAL A 581 5.93 -40.31 -11.54
N VAL A 582 6.78 -40.82 -12.44
CA VAL A 582 8.24 -40.82 -12.27
C VAL A 582 8.80 -39.57 -12.95
N VAL A 583 9.13 -38.53 -12.17
CA VAL A 583 9.65 -37.26 -12.71
C VAL A 583 11.13 -37.39 -13.09
N LYS A 584 11.42 -38.02 -14.24
CA LYS A 584 12.71 -37.85 -14.91
C LYS A 584 12.71 -36.52 -15.68
N ARG A 585 13.43 -35.52 -15.15
CA ARG A 585 13.68 -34.25 -15.86
C ARG A 585 14.46 -34.52 -17.15
N ALA A 586 13.93 -34.09 -18.29
CA ALA A 586 14.65 -33.99 -19.55
C ALA A 586 15.28 -32.58 -19.71
N PRO A 587 16.40 -32.42 -20.44
CA PRO A 587 17.19 -31.19 -20.44
C PRO A 587 16.57 -30.04 -21.25
N LYS A 588 17.08 -28.82 -21.00
CA LYS A 588 16.71 -27.58 -21.72
C LYS A 588 16.99 -27.71 -23.22
N GLY A 589 16.08 -27.22 -24.07
CA GLY A 589 16.44 -26.84 -25.45
C GLY A 589 15.47 -27.20 -26.58
N GLN A 590 14.20 -26.77 -26.54
CA GLN A 590 13.38 -26.67 -27.76
C GLN A 590 12.34 -25.54 -27.63
N LYS A 591 12.27 -24.66 -28.63
CA LYS A 591 11.28 -23.57 -28.71
C LYS A 591 9.93 -24.15 -29.12
N ARG A 592 8.90 -24.05 -28.27
CA ARG A 592 7.51 -24.20 -28.72
C ARG A 592 6.94 -22.83 -29.08
N LYS A 593 6.50 -22.68 -30.34
CA LYS A 593 5.49 -21.66 -30.67
C LYS A 593 4.22 -22.02 -29.89
N TYR A 594 3.65 -21.05 -29.19
CA TYR A 594 2.24 -21.08 -28.80
C TYR A 594 1.48 -20.12 -29.72
N SER A 595 0.29 -20.54 -30.16
CA SER A 595 -0.71 -19.66 -30.72
C SER A 595 -1.38 -18.88 -29.59
N GLU A 596 -1.73 -17.62 -29.86
CA GLU A 596 -2.72 -16.91 -29.06
C GLU A 596 -4.08 -17.64 -29.15
N LEU A 597 -4.83 -17.61 -28.04
CA LEU A 597 -6.29 -17.57 -27.92
C LEU A 597 -6.68 -17.72 -26.43
N ASP A 598 -7.46 -16.76 -25.97
CA ASP A 598 -8.47 -16.81 -24.88
C ASP A 598 -8.06 -17.26 -23.47
N VAL A 599 -7.67 -16.28 -22.65
CA VAL A 599 -8.27 -16.07 -21.32
C VAL A 599 -8.55 -14.57 -21.16
N GLU A 600 -9.82 -14.19 -21.13
CA GLU A 600 -10.24 -12.80 -20.90
C GLU A 600 -10.37 -12.52 -19.40
N ASP A 601 -9.50 -11.64 -18.88
CA ASP A 601 -9.84 -10.72 -17.80
C ASP A 601 -10.01 -9.33 -18.43
N ASN A 602 -11.09 -8.62 -18.11
CA ASN A 602 -11.52 -7.42 -18.85
C ASN A 602 -10.68 -6.15 -18.52
N ASP A 603 -9.48 -6.06 -19.08
CA ASP A 603 -8.69 -4.83 -19.26
C ASP A 603 -8.59 -4.49 -20.78
N ILE A 604 -9.73 -4.17 -21.38
CA ILE A 604 -9.92 -3.57 -22.71
C ILE A 604 -10.48 -2.15 -22.42
N ASP A 605 -9.96 -1.04 -22.94
CA ASP A 605 -9.76 -0.76 -24.37
C ASP A 605 -8.33 -0.41 -24.84
N PHE A 606 -7.97 -0.90 -26.03
CA PHE A 606 -6.95 -0.31 -26.90
C PHE A 606 -7.63 0.70 -27.85
N GLU A 607 -7.91 1.91 -27.36
CA GLU A 607 -8.28 3.02 -28.25
C GLU A 607 -7.03 3.54 -28.98
N ASN A 608 -7.00 3.35 -30.30
CA ASN A 608 -6.01 3.96 -31.18
C ASN A 608 -6.43 5.41 -31.50
N ASP A 609 -6.00 6.37 -30.69
CA ASP A 609 -6.02 7.79 -31.03
C ASP A 609 -4.60 8.38 -30.86
N GLU A 610 -3.77 8.21 -31.89
CA GLU A 610 -2.44 8.81 -31.95
C GLU A 610 -2.53 10.28 -32.40
N GLU A 611 -2.82 11.19 -31.46
CA GLU A 611 -2.48 12.61 -31.67
C GLU A 611 -0.95 12.75 -31.61
N TYR A 612 -0.33 12.75 -32.78
CA TYR A 612 1.12 12.89 -32.96
C TYR A 612 1.63 14.19 -32.32
N VAL A 613 2.56 14.07 -31.37
CA VAL A 613 3.27 15.20 -30.77
C VAL A 613 4.70 15.19 -31.30
N ASP A 614 5.18 16.35 -31.75
CA ASP A 614 6.54 16.49 -32.25
C ASP A 614 7.55 16.18 -31.14
N PRO A 615 8.55 15.30 -31.37
CA PRO A 615 9.57 14.94 -30.38
C PRO A 615 10.37 16.09 -29.75
N ILE A 616 10.38 17.28 -30.36
CA ILE A 616 11.20 18.41 -29.91
C ILE A 616 10.70 18.99 -28.57
N ASP A 617 9.39 19.22 -28.40
CA ASP A 617 8.82 19.86 -27.19
C ASP A 617 9.13 19.07 -25.91
N ALA A 618 9.02 17.74 -25.98
CA ALA A 618 9.25 16.84 -24.85
C ALA A 618 10.73 16.78 -24.40
N LEU A 619 11.66 17.22 -25.25
CA LEU A 619 13.09 17.31 -24.93
C LEU A 619 13.52 18.76 -24.61
N GLN A 620 12.89 19.76 -25.20
CA GLN A 620 13.14 21.17 -24.86
C GLN A 620 12.83 21.49 -23.39
N TYR A 621 11.86 20.81 -22.77
CA TYR A 621 11.60 20.94 -21.32
C TYR A 621 12.80 20.52 -20.43
N ARG A 622 13.75 19.74 -20.96
CA ARG A 622 15.02 19.40 -20.29
C ARG A 622 16.14 20.41 -20.55
N SER A 623 15.90 21.39 -21.44
CA SER A 623 16.82 22.49 -21.75
C SER A 623 16.34 23.80 -21.13
N SER A 624 15.09 24.21 -21.33
CA SER A 624 14.58 25.53 -20.91
C SER A 624 14.58 25.76 -19.39
N VAL A 625 14.44 24.68 -18.59
CA VAL A 625 14.60 24.73 -17.13
C VAL A 625 16.06 25.00 -16.70
N TYR A 626 17.01 24.97 -17.63
CA TYR A 626 18.45 25.12 -17.38
C TYR A 626 19.17 26.07 -18.37
N SER A 627 18.44 26.82 -19.20
CA SER A 627 19.01 27.71 -20.24
C SER A 627 18.33 29.08 -20.28
N GLU A 628 18.33 29.78 -19.14
CA GLU A 628 18.35 31.24 -19.09
C GLU A 628 19.73 31.68 -18.56
N ASN A 629 20.22 32.83 -19.02
CA ASN A 629 21.57 33.37 -18.80
C ASN A 629 22.72 32.55 -19.42
N ASP A 630 22.77 32.56 -20.75
CA ASP A 630 24.00 32.57 -21.55
C ASP A 630 23.76 33.43 -22.81
N GLU A 631 23.74 34.75 -22.65
CA GLU A 631 23.92 35.68 -23.77
C GLU A 631 25.41 36.04 -23.86
N SER A 632 26.06 35.68 -24.97
CA SER A 632 27.48 35.93 -25.20
C SER A 632 27.68 37.08 -26.19
N GLU A 633 28.11 38.23 -25.69
CA GLU A 633 28.70 39.27 -26.55
C GLU A 633 30.22 39.35 -26.34
N SER A 634 30.94 39.09 -27.44
CA SER A 634 32.38 39.33 -27.57
C SER A 634 32.59 40.68 -28.25
N GLY A 635 33.25 41.62 -27.58
CA GLY A 635 33.59 42.91 -28.16
C GLY A 635 34.72 43.59 -27.40
N SER A 636 35.84 43.84 -28.09
CA SER A 636 36.84 44.81 -27.68
C SER A 636 36.60 46.11 -28.44
N ASP A 637 36.77 47.26 -27.79
CA ASP A 637 37.82 48.25 -28.12
C ASP A 637 37.64 49.54 -27.29
N GLU A 638 38.46 50.55 -27.60
CA GLU A 638 38.92 51.62 -26.72
C GLU A 638 37.97 52.83 -26.57
N SER A 639 38.28 53.65 -25.55
CA SER A 639 38.19 55.13 -25.55
C SER A 639 36.81 55.79 -25.32
N VAL A 640 36.67 57.07 -24.91
CA VAL A 640 37.48 58.07 -24.15
C VAL A 640 36.51 59.23 -23.80
N GLU A 641 36.72 59.97 -22.70
CA GLU A 641 36.01 61.24 -22.36
C GLU A 641 34.46 61.12 -22.14
N ALA A 642 33.69 62.07 -21.60
CA ALA A 642 33.92 63.29 -20.78
C ALA A 642 32.56 63.67 -20.10
N VAL A 643 32.46 63.94 -18.79
CA VAL A 643 32.54 65.27 -18.10
C VAL A 643 31.15 65.83 -17.68
N GLU A 644 31.10 66.51 -16.53
CA GLU A 644 30.02 67.41 -16.02
C GLU A 644 28.64 66.77 -15.66
N SER A 645 27.85 67.29 -14.70
CA SER A 645 28.03 68.45 -13.77
C SER A 645 27.19 68.32 -12.48
N GLU A 646 27.80 68.66 -11.34
CA GLU A 646 27.36 69.60 -10.27
C GLU A 646 25.97 69.52 -9.56
N GLU A 647 25.82 70.40 -8.56
CA GLU A 647 24.74 70.62 -7.55
C GLU A 647 24.74 69.63 -6.34
N SER A 648 25.04 70.00 -5.08
CA SER A 648 24.70 71.13 -4.16
C SER A 648 23.34 70.96 -3.44
N ASP A 649 23.12 71.28 -2.16
CA ASP A 649 23.95 71.68 -1.00
C ASP A 649 23.08 71.61 0.30
N ASP A 650 23.68 71.79 1.51
CA ASP A 650 23.05 72.18 2.81
C ASP A 650 21.97 71.23 3.46
N GLU A 651 21.49 71.29 4.73
CA GLU A 651 21.76 71.95 6.06
C GLU A 651 20.95 71.09 7.11
N SER A 652 21.13 71.04 8.44
CA SER A 652 22.21 71.35 9.42
C SER A 652 21.81 70.88 10.86
N GLY A 653 22.66 71.11 11.87
CA GLY A 653 22.40 70.86 13.32
C GLY A 653 22.72 69.41 13.80
N SER A 654 23.60 69.12 14.79
CA SER A 654 24.02 69.78 16.05
C SER A 654 22.91 69.73 17.14
N TRP A 655 23.13 69.30 18.40
CA TRP A 655 24.29 69.45 19.31
C TRP A 655 24.61 68.22 20.20
N ASN A 656 25.88 68.14 20.66
CA ASN A 656 26.43 67.78 22.00
C ASN A 656 25.48 67.40 23.17
N SER A 657 25.87 66.65 24.22
CA SER A 657 27.07 65.81 24.58
C SER A 657 26.72 65.02 25.89
N ASP A 658 27.55 64.50 26.82
CA ASP A 658 29.00 64.55 27.16
C ASP A 658 29.38 63.46 28.21
N GLN A 659 30.69 63.15 28.36
CA GLN A 659 31.41 62.58 29.55
C GLN A 659 30.93 61.24 30.21
N SER A 660 31.76 60.42 30.89
CA SER A 660 33.23 60.41 31.20
C SER A 660 33.66 59.02 31.77
N ASP A 661 34.94 58.64 31.61
CA ASP A 661 35.93 58.00 32.53
C ASP A 661 35.47 56.94 33.60
N GLU A 662 36.24 55.99 34.16
CA GLU A 662 37.65 55.50 34.22
C GLU A 662 37.54 54.04 34.80
N SER A 663 38.49 53.12 35.06
CA SER A 663 39.94 52.77 34.91
C SER A 663 39.98 51.21 35.13
N ASP A 664 41.04 50.39 35.18
CA ASP A 664 42.40 50.19 34.61
C ASP A 664 42.97 48.87 35.27
N GLU A 665 44.24 48.49 35.08
CA GLU A 665 45.05 47.49 35.83
C GLU A 665 44.75 45.96 35.78
N SER A 666 45.28 45.29 34.74
CA SER A 666 46.41 44.31 34.76
C SER A 666 46.47 43.01 35.64
N GLN A 667 47.36 42.08 35.19
CA GLN A 667 47.90 40.85 35.86
C GLN A 667 46.98 39.60 35.90
N GLY A 668 47.49 38.36 35.82
CA GLY A 668 48.87 37.89 35.54
C GLY A 668 49.07 36.36 35.66
N ASP A 669 50.21 35.88 35.14
CA ASP A 669 50.95 34.63 35.45
C ASP A 669 50.48 33.23 34.93
N GLU A 670 51.39 32.25 35.06
CA GLU A 670 51.55 31.03 34.24
C GLU A 670 51.69 29.73 35.10
N ASP A 671 51.26 28.57 34.58
CA ASP A 671 51.81 27.19 34.75
C ASP A 671 50.78 26.16 34.19
N SER A 672 51.04 25.02 33.52
CA SER A 672 52.15 24.04 33.34
C SER A 672 51.88 22.67 34.01
N GLY A 673 52.44 21.58 33.46
CA GLY A 673 52.08 20.16 33.72
C GLY A 673 51.11 19.61 32.64
N GLU A 674 51.26 18.43 32.01
CA GLU A 674 51.97 17.16 32.31
C GLU A 674 51.39 16.42 33.55
N SER A 675 51.12 15.11 33.53
CA SER A 675 51.26 14.05 32.51
C SER A 675 50.25 12.88 32.73
N GLU A 676 50.34 11.79 31.93
CA GLU A 676 50.27 10.33 32.29
C GLU A 676 49.19 9.80 33.29
N GLU A 677 48.73 8.53 33.32
CA GLU A 677 48.85 7.29 32.52
C GLU A 677 47.74 6.31 33.01
N GLU A 678 47.51 5.18 32.29
CA GLU A 678 47.08 3.83 32.79
C GLU A 678 45.82 3.68 33.74
N ASP A 679 45.13 2.54 33.89
CA ASP A 679 44.83 1.38 33.01
C ASP A 679 43.63 0.57 33.63
N ASP A 680 43.24 -0.53 32.97
CA ASP A 680 42.66 -1.77 33.53
C ASP A 680 41.27 -1.84 34.25
N ASP A 681 40.35 -2.53 33.55
CA ASP A 681 39.62 -3.76 33.97
C ASP A 681 38.46 -3.82 35.01
N ASP A 682 37.76 -4.96 34.88
CA ASP A 682 36.66 -5.58 35.64
C ASP A 682 35.36 -4.78 35.89
N VAL A 683 34.18 -5.17 35.39
CA VAL A 683 33.44 -6.46 35.53
C VAL A 683 32.92 -6.72 36.94
N GLU A 684 31.62 -6.49 37.15
CA GLU A 684 30.75 -7.50 37.77
C GLU A 684 29.26 -7.32 37.38
N LEU A 685 28.44 -8.34 37.67
CA LEU A 685 27.02 -8.41 37.31
C LEU A 685 26.09 -8.01 38.46
N ILE A 686 24.92 -7.43 38.13
CA ILE A 686 23.59 -7.93 38.53
C ILE A 686 22.63 -7.75 37.35
#